data_AF-A0A6U0AT92-F1
#
_entry.id   AF-A0A6U0AT92-F1
#
_cell.length_a   1.000
_cell.length_b   1.000
_cell.length_c   1.000
_cell.angle_alpha   90.00
_cell.angle_beta   90.00
_cell.angle_gamma   90.00
#
_symmetry.space_group_name_H-M   'P 1'
#
loop_
_entity.id
_entity.type
_entity.pdbx_description
1 polymer ?
#
loop_
_entity_poly.entity_id
_entity_poly.type
_entity_poly.pdbx_seq_one_letter_code
_entity_poly.pdbx_strand_id
1 'polypeptide(L)'
;MFSSFGMGSAVDEYTVELTYEGVRTDGQASACEGSIDQTSTKVSFETKDDPEEVIDKLLAQRQQLPYAAGYEVVVVNMVYSATAVTLQLGIEKYKPKPVALKVSSSNKTSMGKPHASLITVLKHCQLGSVRTVQLCDGLFTVLLDVRDKWTSVRTLDISNNALETVPKDVLARVPYINVLKMNSNKLTALPNLNQFTMLKELHVNGNLITAIPIDLCADSHLEVLSLECNRLTKLHVKLKDASRLRTLRLLGNAIEVLPQMHKFERLECLSLTNVFMVKNPTTGVIDVEVRDVAGSSYLSSMMTGKATHYGKAYNVFLGLVFRSSECQNSFLVEALARIASLHPQNCEAIVNAEGAVNQLLQMIHSSHDALVYHASRALAQIGKSAALARRLCDMQLKLSVTNLIQGDNKFRNKCGLIILNSLIGSSFDISRDFYSNELMEQLTAFAKAGDEYLRTLSLRTVGTFAFDTRNRQDMLKLSNLHALLINIALRPELITASAAVRRESTRVLAILGENELVRQAARAPSITGRGVRILAMDGGGIRGRATVKLLKRIEEGTGRPIHESFDLVCGTSTGAILAVASCIKNHSLEHCDDIYLKLGRKIFNQTSHEEETTGANSWLGSVGSMYTSGKQQLLATTLYSSKHDTSTFETLVRKECQNNGEDPSWIDSAPFGGPKVCCVSTLTSTAPAAPYLFRNYEYPTNAAGEYTQRGSCNHLLWEGVCASAAAPYYLYLDAFAIDSQRWVDGAMTCNNPAMMAVAEARRLWPDKNIECVVSLGSGEYTPHDRDPPISLVALAKDVLFESACDTERVHESLSTLLPLIPGAKYFRFNPIDERCKIEVDEINNALIEGLLDATSEYITAEKERFDEVCSILRDPDDIDEVAAKLLDAEIGSRRGVMVIESPRFEHELSECSATISDFCSLRSIALKTVDCSKIEADQIEGSNIVSKLSEALMRAPNTGVLHFNCHSDIDGLVLAWQKDMTAIAEPSAIAELFLQKSGTAYDTIAQLCDTEEHVEVQGILHTFAGKHVQVNELGERASAYLFKRTVPAEYLNNTMSRELFSLWREKIIVSQASLPEALIAVWLEAGAKCVVAPGNVEGRVNVGHEQSEFMAAFYHALFVVGADATAAMSAAALVQPAAAYFRCYVLADGLMRTLRPDEDFDFALDAHV
;
A
#
# COMPACT_ATOMS: atom_id res chain seq x y z
N MET A 1 77.04 -38.20 -36.76
CA MET A 1 77.25 -37.56 -35.45
C MET A 1 76.03 -36.71 -35.14
N PHE A 2 75.17 -37.23 -34.27
CA PHE A 2 74.09 -36.52 -33.59
C PHE A 2 74.65 -35.87 -32.32
N SER A 3 74.23 -34.64 -32.00
CA SER A 3 74.17 -34.08 -30.63
C SER A 3 73.36 -32.76 -30.70
N SER A 4 72.05 -32.78 -30.50
CA SER A 4 71.32 -32.65 -29.23
C SER A 4 71.17 -31.19 -28.72
N PHE A 5 69.96 -30.63 -28.86
CA PHE A 5 69.23 -29.63 -28.05
C PHE A 5 68.11 -29.13 -28.99
N GLY A 6 66.83 -29.45 -28.82
CA GLY A 6 65.94 -28.99 -27.75
C GLY A 6 64.88 -28.07 -28.38
N MET A 7 63.61 -28.20 -27.97
CA MET A 7 62.40 -27.51 -28.46
C MET A 7 61.76 -28.06 -29.74
N GLY A 8 60.69 -28.85 -29.56
CA GLY A 8 59.63 -28.92 -30.55
C GLY A 8 58.95 -27.55 -30.58
N SER A 9 59.21 -26.78 -31.63
CA SER A 9 58.59 -25.48 -31.87
C SER A 9 57.10 -25.65 -32.07
N ALA A 10 56.31 -25.05 -31.17
CA ALA A 10 54.88 -24.90 -31.37
C ALA A 10 54.64 -24.10 -32.67
N VAL A 11 53.69 -24.57 -33.48
CA VAL A 11 53.36 -24.00 -34.78
C VAL A 11 52.52 -22.75 -34.59
N ASP A 12 53.00 -21.59 -35.04
CA ASP A 12 52.24 -20.33 -34.98
C ASP A 12 51.29 -20.23 -36.19
N GLU A 13 49.99 -20.44 -35.99
CA GLU A 13 48.96 -20.21 -37.02
C GLU A 13 48.57 -18.72 -37.02
N TYR A 14 48.48 -18.07 -38.18
CA TYR A 14 48.10 -16.65 -38.28
C TYR A 14 46.81 -16.49 -39.10
N THR A 15 45.74 -16.06 -38.44
CA THR A 15 44.45 -15.80 -39.10
C THR A 15 44.38 -14.34 -39.56
N VAL A 16 44.05 -14.12 -40.83
CA VAL A 16 43.78 -12.80 -41.42
C VAL A 16 42.31 -12.74 -41.82
N GLU A 17 41.54 -11.88 -41.18
CA GLU A 17 40.12 -11.73 -41.41
C GLU A 17 39.83 -10.34 -41.98
N LEU A 18 39.16 -10.28 -43.14
CA LEU A 18 38.72 -9.04 -43.80
C LEU A 18 37.19 -9.00 -43.80
N THR A 19 36.60 -7.97 -43.18
CA THR A 19 35.15 -7.78 -43.10
C THR A 19 34.69 -6.61 -43.98
N TYR A 20 33.48 -6.67 -44.53
CA TYR A 20 32.97 -5.74 -45.54
C TYR A 20 31.54 -5.22 -45.22
N GLU A 21 31.16 -3.97 -45.61
CA GLU A 21 29.81 -3.37 -45.36
C GLU A 21 28.79 -3.70 -46.48
N GLY A 22 27.57 -4.16 -46.15
CA GLY A 22 26.46 -4.30 -47.12
C GLY A 22 25.45 -5.46 -46.95
N VAL A 23 25.11 -5.88 -45.72
CA VAL A 23 24.08 -6.94 -45.51
C VAL A 23 22.75 -6.31 -45.05
N ARG A 24 21.76 -6.24 -45.95
CA ARG A 24 20.34 -6.17 -45.57
C ARG A 24 19.77 -7.57 -45.76
N THR A 25 19.40 -8.23 -44.67
CA THR A 25 18.42 -9.32 -44.69
C THR A 25 17.05 -8.70 -44.45
N ASP A 26 16.33 -8.37 -45.52
CA ASP A 26 14.93 -7.97 -45.38
C ASP A 26 14.07 -9.24 -45.20
N GLY A 27 13.62 -9.45 -43.96
CA GLY A 27 12.27 -9.94 -43.66
C GLY A 27 11.99 -11.45 -43.59
N GLN A 28 11.94 -11.97 -42.36
CA GLN A 28 11.11 -13.06 -41.82
C GLN A 28 10.50 -14.11 -42.78
N ALA A 29 10.89 -15.38 -42.62
CA ALA A 29 9.99 -16.49 -42.28
C ALA A 29 10.76 -17.82 -42.17
N SER A 30 10.37 -18.59 -41.14
CA SER A 30 10.37 -20.04 -40.98
C SER A 30 10.97 -20.95 -42.08
N ALA A 31 11.69 -21.96 -41.60
CA ALA A 31 11.73 -23.34 -42.08
C ALA A 31 11.91 -23.57 -43.59
N CYS A 32 13.12 -23.96 -43.98
CA CYS A 32 13.37 -25.15 -44.80
C CYS A 32 14.89 -25.32 -44.99
N GLU A 33 15.31 -26.58 -45.02
CA GLU A 33 16.64 -27.02 -45.45
C GLU A 33 17.05 -26.35 -46.77
N GLY A 34 18.31 -25.94 -46.88
CA GLY A 34 18.88 -25.40 -48.10
C GLY A 34 20.31 -24.91 -47.87
N SER A 35 21.28 -25.79 -48.12
CA SER A 35 22.71 -25.51 -48.11
C SER A 35 23.05 -24.21 -48.86
N ILE A 36 23.78 -23.30 -48.21
CA ILE A 36 24.59 -22.32 -48.93
C ILE A 36 25.75 -23.12 -49.53
N ASP A 37 25.78 -23.30 -50.84
CA ASP A 37 26.91 -23.92 -51.54
C ASP A 37 28.16 -23.04 -51.36
N GLN A 38 28.96 -23.36 -50.33
CA GLN A 38 30.31 -22.84 -50.17
C GLN A 38 31.24 -23.63 -51.09
N THR A 39 31.67 -23.03 -52.20
CA THR A 39 32.81 -23.55 -52.96
C THR A 39 34.11 -22.96 -52.41
N SER A 40 34.78 -23.69 -51.52
CA SER A 40 36.12 -23.33 -51.03
C SER A 40 37.20 -24.05 -51.84
N THR A 41 38.25 -23.33 -52.24
CA THR A 41 39.48 -23.91 -52.81
C THR A 41 40.62 -23.75 -51.82
N LYS A 42 41.45 -24.79 -51.66
CA LYS A 42 42.54 -24.83 -50.69
C LYS A 42 43.87 -24.89 -51.44
N VAL A 43 44.74 -23.92 -51.20
CA VAL A 43 46.07 -23.85 -51.82
C VAL A 43 47.14 -23.88 -50.73
N SER A 44 48.06 -24.83 -50.79
CA SER A 44 49.14 -24.99 -49.81
C SER A 44 50.49 -24.67 -50.45
N PHE A 45 51.35 -23.94 -49.73
CA PHE A 45 52.70 -23.54 -50.12
C PHE A 45 53.67 -23.86 -48.97
N GLU A 46 54.96 -24.04 -49.25
CA GLU A 46 55.95 -24.36 -48.21
C GLU A 46 56.65 -23.09 -47.69
N THR A 47 57.16 -23.11 -46.45
CA THR A 47 57.83 -21.96 -45.80
C THR A 47 59.14 -21.50 -46.48
N LYS A 48 59.53 -22.15 -47.58
CA LYS A 48 60.74 -21.86 -48.36
C LYS A 48 60.42 -21.22 -49.72
N ASP A 49 59.14 -21.10 -50.08
CA ASP A 49 58.70 -20.55 -51.36
C ASP A 49 58.83 -19.01 -51.38
N ASP A 50 59.25 -18.46 -52.52
CA ASP A 50 59.44 -17.01 -52.72
C ASP A 50 58.07 -16.27 -52.62
N PRO A 51 57.93 -15.19 -51.83
CA PRO A 51 56.65 -14.51 -51.64
C PRO A 51 55.95 -14.03 -52.93
N GLU A 52 56.71 -13.70 -53.97
CA GLU A 52 56.18 -13.34 -55.30
C GLU A 52 55.56 -14.57 -56.01
N GLU A 53 56.19 -15.73 -55.88
CA GLU A 53 55.72 -17.00 -56.45
C GLU A 53 54.42 -17.51 -55.80
N VAL A 54 54.25 -17.24 -54.49
CA VAL A 54 53.02 -17.51 -53.76
C VAL A 54 51.87 -16.62 -54.25
N ILE A 55 52.16 -15.35 -54.59
CA ILE A 55 51.19 -14.41 -55.18
C ILE A 55 50.80 -14.84 -56.60
N ASP A 56 51.76 -15.26 -57.41
CA ASP A 56 51.47 -15.74 -58.78
C ASP A 56 50.62 -17.00 -58.78
N LYS A 57 50.87 -17.94 -57.86
CA LYS A 57 50.03 -19.13 -57.69
C LYS A 57 48.61 -18.76 -57.19
N LEU A 58 48.49 -17.77 -56.30
CA LEU A 58 47.20 -17.20 -55.86
C LEU A 58 46.43 -16.55 -57.01
N LEU A 59 47.10 -15.76 -57.85
CA LEU A 59 46.52 -15.09 -59.02
C LEU A 59 46.15 -16.09 -60.12
N ALA A 60 46.92 -17.16 -60.30
CA ALA A 60 46.64 -18.24 -61.24
C ALA A 60 45.44 -19.11 -60.79
N GLN A 61 45.33 -19.45 -59.51
CA GLN A 61 44.17 -20.14 -58.94
C GLN A 61 42.89 -19.28 -59.01
N ARG A 62 43.00 -17.97 -58.78
CA ARG A 62 41.91 -17.02 -59.01
C ARG A 62 41.37 -17.11 -60.44
N GLN A 63 42.20 -17.37 -61.45
CA GLN A 63 41.74 -17.52 -62.84
C GLN A 63 40.98 -18.83 -63.13
N GLN A 64 41.09 -19.85 -62.26
CA GLN A 64 40.48 -21.18 -62.47
C GLN A 64 39.11 -21.36 -61.80
N LEU A 65 38.62 -20.35 -61.07
CA LEU A 65 37.31 -20.39 -60.42
C LEU A 65 36.19 -20.04 -61.42
N PRO A 66 34.98 -20.62 -61.31
CA PRO A 66 33.94 -20.50 -62.33
C PRO A 66 33.38 -19.07 -62.37
N TYR A 67 33.88 -18.26 -63.31
CA TYR A 67 33.46 -16.88 -63.53
C TYR A 67 32.05 -16.81 -64.14
N ALA A 68 31.11 -16.17 -63.45
CA ALA A 68 29.96 -15.53 -64.08
C ALA A 68 30.18 -14.02 -64.06
N ALA A 69 30.03 -13.36 -65.21
CA ALA A 69 30.24 -11.92 -65.35
C ALA A 69 29.34 -11.13 -64.39
N GLY A 70 29.90 -10.66 -63.28
CA GLY A 70 29.25 -9.77 -62.31
C GLY A 70 29.64 -10.02 -60.85
N TYR A 71 30.64 -9.25 -60.38
CA TYR A 71 30.96 -8.92 -58.97
C TYR A 71 31.42 -10.07 -58.02
N GLU A 72 32.70 -10.08 -57.59
CA GLU A 72 33.27 -11.11 -56.67
C GLU A 72 34.29 -10.53 -55.65
N VAL A 73 34.32 -11.07 -54.43
CA VAL A 73 35.37 -10.91 -53.38
C VAL A 73 36.03 -12.26 -53.06
N VAL A 74 37.34 -12.24 -52.79
CA VAL A 74 38.15 -13.40 -52.37
C VAL A 74 38.44 -13.31 -50.86
N VAL A 75 37.99 -14.29 -50.08
CA VAL A 75 38.33 -14.46 -48.65
C VAL A 75 39.57 -15.34 -48.55
N VAL A 76 40.59 -14.90 -47.80
CA VAL A 76 41.90 -15.56 -47.70
C VAL A 76 42.18 -15.96 -46.25
N ASN A 77 41.99 -17.23 -45.90
CA ASN A 77 42.37 -17.79 -44.60
C ASN A 77 43.77 -18.43 -44.68
N MET A 78 44.77 -17.85 -44.02
CA MET A 78 46.10 -18.47 -43.89
C MET A 78 46.15 -19.38 -42.66
N VAL A 79 46.58 -20.62 -42.83
CA VAL A 79 46.77 -21.63 -41.78
C VAL A 79 48.22 -22.11 -41.88
N TYR A 80 49.04 -21.81 -40.89
CA TYR A 80 50.45 -22.20 -40.88
C TYR A 80 50.62 -23.55 -40.17
N SER A 81 51.42 -24.44 -40.75
CA SER A 81 51.87 -25.72 -40.19
C SER A 81 53.40 -25.74 -40.07
N ALA A 82 53.97 -26.70 -39.33
CA ALA A 82 55.42 -26.81 -39.10
C ALA A 82 56.29 -26.83 -40.38
N THR A 83 55.70 -27.16 -41.53
CA THR A 83 56.42 -27.26 -42.82
C THR A 83 55.75 -26.49 -43.97
N ALA A 84 54.50 -26.02 -43.82
CA ALA A 84 53.75 -25.41 -44.92
C ALA A 84 52.75 -24.32 -44.48
N VAL A 85 52.59 -23.27 -45.30
CA VAL A 85 51.56 -22.23 -45.23
C VAL A 85 50.38 -22.62 -46.12
N THR A 86 49.22 -22.86 -45.54
CA THR A 86 48.01 -23.24 -46.26
C THR A 86 47.06 -22.05 -46.37
N LEU A 87 46.82 -21.58 -47.58
CA LEU A 87 45.90 -20.51 -47.95
C LEU A 87 44.56 -21.11 -48.40
N GLN A 88 43.52 -20.96 -47.58
CA GLN A 88 42.14 -21.24 -47.98
C GLN A 88 41.52 -20.01 -48.64
N LEU A 89 41.01 -20.20 -49.85
CA LEU A 89 40.39 -19.17 -50.66
C LEU A 89 38.90 -19.49 -50.84
N GLY A 90 38.03 -18.55 -50.48
CA GLY A 90 36.60 -18.61 -50.75
C GLY A 90 36.18 -17.44 -51.65
N ILE A 91 35.27 -17.68 -52.60
CA ILE A 91 34.65 -16.61 -53.40
C ILE A 91 33.23 -16.37 -52.89
N GLU A 92 32.91 -15.12 -52.57
CA GLU A 92 31.55 -14.68 -52.28
C GLU A 92 31.08 -13.61 -53.28
N LYS A 93 29.81 -13.70 -53.70
CA LYS A 93 29.14 -12.77 -54.63
C LYS A 93 28.80 -11.44 -53.96
N TYR A 94 29.76 -10.54 -53.81
CA TYR A 94 29.48 -9.11 -53.62
C TYR A 94 30.77 -8.30 -53.87
N LYS A 95 30.66 -7.00 -54.24
CA LYS A 95 31.83 -6.08 -54.30
C LYS A 95 31.78 -5.01 -53.21
N PRO A 96 31.86 -5.37 -51.91
CA PRO A 96 31.94 -4.40 -50.84
C PRO A 96 33.39 -3.95 -50.64
N LYS A 97 33.57 -2.72 -50.17
CA LYS A 97 34.89 -2.20 -49.78
C LYS A 97 35.24 -2.79 -48.40
N PRO A 98 36.47 -3.28 -48.15
CA PRO A 98 36.82 -3.82 -46.84
C PRO A 98 36.73 -2.70 -45.79
N VAL A 99 36.02 -2.98 -44.71
CA VAL A 99 35.71 -2.06 -43.61
C VAL A 99 36.45 -2.46 -42.33
N ALA A 100 36.79 -3.74 -42.13
CA ALA A 100 37.62 -4.18 -41.01
C ALA A 100 38.73 -5.16 -41.45
N LEU A 101 39.89 -5.06 -40.80
CA LEU A 101 41.03 -5.97 -40.89
C LEU A 101 41.36 -6.47 -39.48
N LYS A 102 41.35 -7.77 -39.26
CA LYS A 102 41.78 -8.39 -38.01
C LYS A 102 42.88 -9.41 -38.30
N VAL A 103 43.97 -9.33 -37.55
CA VAL A 103 45.09 -10.26 -37.63
C VAL A 103 45.43 -10.76 -36.23
N SER A 104 45.38 -12.09 -36.05
CA SER A 104 45.64 -12.76 -34.77
C SER A 104 46.49 -14.02 -34.97
N SER A 105 47.22 -14.43 -33.93
CA SER A 105 47.98 -15.69 -33.93
C SER A 105 47.34 -16.72 -32.99
N SER A 106 47.39 -18.02 -33.35
CA SER A 106 46.85 -19.12 -32.53
C SER A 106 47.73 -19.44 -31.31
N ASN A 107 49.02 -19.11 -31.37
CA ASN A 107 49.97 -19.34 -30.28
C ASN A 107 50.21 -18.07 -29.46
N LYS A 108 49.68 -18.05 -28.24
CA LYS A 108 49.81 -16.93 -27.29
C LYS A 108 51.21 -16.82 -26.64
N THR A 109 52.20 -17.61 -27.07
CA THR A 109 53.45 -17.80 -26.30
C THR A 109 54.75 -17.59 -27.09
N SER A 110 54.73 -17.48 -28.41
CA SER A 110 55.93 -17.26 -29.22
C SER A 110 55.99 -15.81 -29.68
N MET A 111 57.05 -15.09 -29.31
CA MET A 111 57.48 -13.86 -29.98
C MET A 111 58.06 -14.19 -31.38
N GLY A 112 57.32 -14.97 -32.17
CA GLY A 112 57.69 -15.35 -33.53
C GLY A 112 57.47 -14.18 -34.46
N LYS A 113 58.50 -13.78 -35.22
CA LYS A 113 58.29 -12.84 -36.33
C LYS A 113 57.34 -13.52 -37.34
N PRO A 114 56.20 -12.91 -37.70
CA PRO A 114 55.32 -13.47 -38.71
C PRO A 114 56.07 -13.57 -40.05
N HIS A 115 55.68 -14.56 -40.84
CA HIS A 115 56.34 -14.92 -42.10
C HIS A 115 56.26 -13.76 -43.13
N ALA A 116 57.31 -13.55 -43.93
CA ALA A 116 57.41 -12.43 -44.89
C ALA A 116 56.26 -12.38 -45.92
N SER A 117 55.69 -13.55 -46.26
CA SER A 117 54.55 -13.68 -47.16
C SER A 117 53.27 -12.99 -46.66
N LEU A 118 53.05 -12.88 -45.34
CA LEU A 118 51.91 -12.16 -44.77
C LEU A 118 51.97 -10.65 -45.12
N ILE A 119 53.16 -10.05 -45.01
CA ILE A 119 53.38 -8.64 -45.32
C ILE A 119 53.17 -8.40 -46.82
N THR A 120 53.70 -9.28 -47.68
CA THR A 120 53.57 -9.16 -49.14
C THR A 120 52.12 -9.29 -49.60
N VAL A 121 51.32 -10.19 -49.00
CA VAL A 121 49.88 -10.31 -49.30
C VAL A 121 49.12 -9.04 -48.89
N LEU A 122 49.35 -8.51 -47.69
CA LEU A 122 48.69 -7.28 -47.24
C LEU A 122 49.12 -6.04 -48.06
N LYS A 123 50.36 -6.03 -48.58
CA LYS A 123 50.82 -5.02 -49.57
C LYS A 123 50.09 -5.07 -50.91
N HIS A 124 49.41 -6.17 -51.24
CA HIS A 124 48.59 -6.27 -52.46
C HIS A 124 47.08 -6.09 -52.21
N CYS A 125 46.62 -6.13 -50.96
CA CYS A 125 45.22 -5.86 -50.60
C CYS A 125 44.83 -4.36 -50.70
N GLN A 126 43.58 -4.07 -51.11
CA GLN A 126 43.01 -2.71 -51.13
C GLN A 126 42.53 -2.30 -49.72
N LEU A 127 43.46 -1.89 -48.86
CA LEU A 127 43.17 -1.55 -47.46
C LEU A 127 42.76 -0.08 -47.22
N GLY A 128 42.71 0.76 -48.25
CA GLY A 128 42.46 2.20 -48.14
C GLY A 128 41.06 2.58 -47.62
N SER A 129 40.09 1.66 -47.64
CA SER A 129 38.73 1.86 -47.13
C SER A 129 38.51 1.30 -45.72
N VAL A 130 39.51 0.62 -45.14
CA VAL A 130 39.39 -0.04 -43.85
C VAL A 130 39.19 1.00 -42.75
N ARG A 131 38.12 0.84 -41.99
CA ARG A 131 37.78 1.68 -40.83
C ARG A 131 38.23 1.05 -39.52
N THR A 132 38.33 -0.27 -39.42
CA THR A 132 38.72 -0.97 -38.20
C THR A 132 39.95 -1.83 -38.43
N VAL A 133 41.00 -1.66 -37.65
CA VAL A 133 42.22 -2.48 -37.69
C VAL A 133 42.45 -3.08 -36.31
N GLN A 134 42.50 -4.40 -36.21
CA GLN A 134 42.82 -5.13 -34.98
C GLN A 134 44.05 -6.01 -35.19
N LEU A 135 45.11 -5.74 -34.42
CA LEU A 135 46.39 -6.41 -34.47
C LEU A 135 46.71 -6.92 -33.06
N CYS A 136 46.75 -8.24 -32.87
CA CYS A 136 47.03 -8.87 -31.58
C CYS A 136 48.35 -9.68 -31.63
N ASP A 137 48.79 -10.16 -30.47
CA ASP A 137 49.81 -11.21 -30.33
C ASP A 137 51.20 -10.87 -30.91
N GLY A 138 51.64 -9.61 -30.76
CA GLY A 138 52.97 -9.14 -31.16
C GLY A 138 53.10 -8.79 -32.65
N LEU A 139 52.00 -8.82 -33.41
CA LEU A 139 51.97 -8.55 -34.84
C LEU A 139 52.04 -7.06 -35.20
N PHE A 140 51.79 -6.17 -34.24
CA PHE A 140 51.77 -4.73 -34.48
C PHE A 140 53.08 -4.20 -35.06
N THR A 141 54.24 -4.59 -34.51
CA THR A 141 55.55 -4.10 -34.96
C THR A 141 55.92 -4.53 -36.36
N VAL A 142 55.30 -5.60 -36.86
CA VAL A 142 55.67 -6.23 -38.14
C VAL A 142 54.75 -5.80 -39.28
N LEU A 143 53.49 -5.46 -38.94
CA LEU A 143 52.53 -4.92 -39.88
C LEU A 143 52.65 -3.39 -40.04
N LEU A 144 53.68 -2.78 -39.47
CA LEU A 144 54.02 -1.38 -39.73
C LEU A 144 54.36 -1.13 -41.20
N ASP A 145 54.84 -2.12 -41.94
CA ASP A 145 55.20 -1.96 -43.36
C ASP A 145 54.02 -1.76 -44.32
N VAL A 146 52.78 -1.98 -43.85
CA VAL A 146 51.55 -1.72 -44.61
C VAL A 146 50.76 -0.52 -44.08
N ARG A 147 51.33 0.22 -43.11
CA ARG A 147 50.69 1.38 -42.45
C ARG A 147 50.33 2.53 -43.41
N ASP A 148 51.03 2.65 -44.54
CA ASP A 148 50.75 3.66 -45.58
C ASP A 148 49.32 3.55 -46.15
N LYS A 149 48.66 2.40 -45.97
CA LYS A 149 47.29 2.18 -46.47
C LYS A 149 46.19 2.51 -45.46
N TRP A 150 46.51 2.88 -44.23
CA TRP A 150 45.55 3.09 -43.14
C TRP A 150 44.92 4.50 -43.12
N THR A 151 44.57 5.03 -44.30
CA THR A 151 44.13 6.43 -44.45
C THR A 151 42.69 6.69 -43.98
N SER A 152 41.87 5.64 -43.87
CA SER A 152 40.45 5.73 -43.47
C SER A 152 40.15 5.11 -42.09
N VAL A 153 41.18 4.73 -41.32
CA VAL A 153 41.03 4.00 -40.06
C VAL A 153 40.40 4.91 -38.99
N ARG A 154 39.32 4.40 -38.39
CA ARG A 154 38.58 5.00 -37.28
C ARG A 154 38.75 4.22 -35.97
N THR A 155 38.98 2.92 -36.04
CA THR A 155 39.19 2.06 -34.87
C THR A 155 40.52 1.33 -35.03
N LEU A 156 41.43 1.51 -34.08
CA LEU A 156 42.71 0.83 -34.04
C LEU A 156 42.85 0.07 -32.72
N ASP A 157 42.94 -1.25 -32.80
CA ASP A 157 43.20 -2.13 -31.66
C ASP A 157 44.57 -2.78 -31.82
N ILE A 158 45.48 -2.44 -30.92
CA ILE A 158 46.87 -2.94 -30.85
C ILE A 158 47.13 -3.57 -29.48
N SER A 159 46.08 -4.16 -28.88
CA SER A 159 46.16 -4.84 -27.60
C SER A 159 46.98 -6.14 -27.68
N ASN A 160 47.57 -6.60 -26.57
CA ASN A 160 48.36 -7.84 -26.48
C ASN A 160 49.58 -7.90 -27.42
N ASN A 161 50.29 -6.79 -27.63
CA ASN A 161 51.49 -6.75 -28.48
C ASN A 161 52.80 -6.63 -27.69
N ALA A 162 52.74 -6.77 -26.36
CA ALA A 162 53.88 -6.61 -25.46
C ALA A 162 54.67 -5.29 -25.67
N LEU A 163 54.01 -4.23 -26.16
CA LEU A 163 54.65 -2.97 -26.52
C LEU A 163 55.16 -2.22 -25.29
N GLU A 164 56.42 -1.80 -25.30
CA GLU A 164 56.97 -0.91 -24.28
C GLU A 164 56.73 0.57 -24.60
N THR A 165 56.71 0.91 -25.89
CA THR A 165 56.37 2.23 -26.42
C THR A 165 55.59 2.12 -27.72
N VAL A 166 54.76 3.12 -28.05
CA VAL A 166 54.07 3.19 -29.34
C VAL A 166 54.89 4.06 -30.30
N PRO A 167 55.26 3.59 -31.51
CA PRO A 167 56.06 4.35 -32.46
C PRO A 167 55.33 5.62 -32.93
N LYS A 168 55.99 6.78 -32.81
CA LYS A 168 55.40 8.10 -33.13
C LYS A 168 54.95 8.21 -34.60
N ASP A 169 55.72 7.61 -35.51
CA ASP A 169 55.48 7.70 -36.96
C ASP A 169 54.21 6.97 -37.42
N VAL A 170 53.73 6.00 -36.62
CA VAL A 170 52.53 5.22 -36.92
C VAL A 170 51.28 6.02 -36.58
N LEU A 171 51.31 6.67 -35.42
CA LEU A 171 50.21 7.48 -34.92
C LEU A 171 49.96 8.72 -35.81
N ALA A 172 51.01 9.29 -36.42
CA ALA A 172 50.91 10.43 -37.33
C ALA A 172 50.11 10.16 -38.63
N ARG A 173 49.91 8.88 -38.99
CA ARG A 173 49.27 8.46 -40.25
C ARG A 173 47.82 8.03 -40.12
N VAL A 174 47.29 8.01 -38.89
CA VAL A 174 45.91 7.63 -38.56
C VAL A 174 45.19 8.75 -37.80
N PRO A 175 45.11 9.98 -38.34
CA PRO A 175 44.63 11.15 -37.59
C PRO A 175 43.12 11.12 -37.26
N TYR A 176 42.33 10.34 -38.00
CA TYR A 176 40.87 10.28 -37.88
C TYR A 176 40.35 9.15 -36.95
N ILE A 177 41.18 8.68 -36.01
CA ILE A 177 40.78 7.64 -35.06
C ILE A 177 39.70 8.15 -34.10
N ASN A 178 38.64 7.37 -33.97
CA ASN A 178 37.60 7.47 -32.96
C ASN A 178 37.85 6.54 -31.76
N VAL A 179 38.40 5.34 -31.98
CA VAL A 179 38.59 4.31 -30.94
C VAL A 179 40.02 3.78 -30.99
N LEU A 180 40.77 3.94 -29.91
CA LEU A 180 42.14 3.43 -29.77
C LEU A 180 42.22 2.44 -28.59
N LYS A 181 42.56 1.18 -28.87
CA LYS A 181 42.76 0.14 -27.87
C LYS A 181 44.21 -0.31 -27.86
N MET A 182 44.84 -0.28 -26.68
CA MET A 182 46.24 -0.63 -26.44
C MET A 182 46.35 -1.45 -25.14
N ASN A 183 45.36 -2.30 -24.85
CA ASN A 183 45.28 -3.06 -23.62
C ASN A 183 46.37 -4.14 -23.54
N SER A 184 46.74 -4.56 -22.34
CA SER A 184 47.65 -5.68 -22.09
C SER A 184 48.98 -5.56 -22.84
N ASN A 185 49.60 -4.39 -22.75
CA ASN A 185 50.94 -4.11 -23.25
C ASN A 185 51.88 -3.84 -22.05
N LYS A 186 53.10 -3.39 -22.31
CA LYS A 186 54.10 -3.05 -21.29
C LYS A 186 54.38 -1.54 -21.26
N LEU A 187 53.40 -0.72 -21.65
CA LEU A 187 53.58 0.73 -21.78
C LEU A 187 53.82 1.37 -20.41
N THR A 188 54.87 2.17 -20.29
CA THR A 188 55.19 2.94 -19.06
C THR A 188 54.65 4.37 -19.10
N ALA A 189 54.34 4.88 -20.30
CA ALA A 189 53.74 6.19 -20.53
C ALA A 189 52.84 6.17 -21.79
N LEU A 190 51.86 7.06 -21.84
CA LEU A 190 51.02 7.26 -23.03
C LEU A 190 51.79 8.06 -24.11
N PRO A 191 51.56 7.78 -25.41
CA PRO A 191 52.10 8.60 -26.49
C PRO A 191 51.43 9.99 -26.53
N ASN A 192 51.96 10.92 -27.33
CA ASN A 192 51.30 12.21 -27.54
C ASN A 192 50.00 11.99 -28.33
N LEU A 193 48.86 12.26 -27.70
CA LEU A 193 47.53 12.05 -28.27
C LEU A 193 46.90 13.33 -28.85
N ASN A 194 47.57 14.48 -28.76
CA ASN A 194 47.02 15.79 -29.19
C ASN A 194 46.68 15.84 -30.70
N GLN A 195 47.25 14.94 -31.50
CA GLN A 195 46.98 14.85 -32.94
C GLN A 195 45.64 14.16 -33.28
N PHE A 196 44.99 13.49 -32.32
CA PHE A 196 43.73 12.76 -32.54
C PHE A 196 42.52 13.61 -32.15
N THR A 197 42.14 14.55 -33.02
CA THR A 197 41.02 15.47 -32.77
C THR A 197 39.64 14.81 -32.73
N MET A 198 39.52 13.58 -33.27
CA MET A 198 38.27 12.82 -33.34
C MET A 198 38.17 11.69 -32.29
N LEU A 199 39.16 11.52 -31.42
CA LEU A 199 39.23 10.40 -30.49
C LEU A 199 38.09 10.47 -29.47
N LYS A 200 37.27 9.41 -29.44
CA LYS A 200 36.15 9.21 -28.53
C LYS A 200 36.43 8.16 -27.46
N GLU A 201 37.16 7.10 -27.78
CA GLU A 201 37.41 6.00 -26.85
C GLU A 201 38.90 5.65 -26.79
N LEU A 202 39.45 5.62 -25.58
CA LEU A 202 40.82 5.22 -25.30
C LEU A 202 40.85 4.10 -24.25
N HIS A 203 41.38 2.94 -24.63
CA HIS A 203 41.55 1.79 -23.73
C HIS A 203 43.02 1.39 -23.62
N VAL A 204 43.56 1.43 -22.41
CA VAL A 204 44.98 1.21 -22.10
C VAL A 204 45.13 0.37 -20.82
N ASN A 205 44.19 -0.56 -20.59
CA ASN A 205 44.15 -1.43 -19.42
C ASN A 205 45.36 -2.38 -19.38
N GLY A 206 45.80 -2.81 -18.20
CA GLY A 206 46.83 -3.84 -18.05
C GLY A 206 48.20 -3.43 -18.60
N ASN A 207 48.63 -2.21 -18.30
CA ASN A 207 49.93 -1.65 -18.67
C ASN A 207 50.72 -1.25 -17.40
N LEU A 208 51.86 -0.58 -17.56
CA LEU A 208 52.72 -0.12 -16.46
C LEU A 208 52.74 1.42 -16.36
N ILE A 209 51.63 2.08 -16.76
CA ILE A 209 51.56 3.54 -16.86
C ILE A 209 51.57 4.15 -15.45
N THR A 210 52.47 5.11 -15.22
CA THR A 210 52.63 5.78 -13.92
C THR A 210 52.01 7.17 -13.87
N ALA A 211 51.92 7.84 -15.03
CA ALA A 211 51.30 9.16 -15.15
C ALA A 211 50.61 9.34 -16.52
N ILE A 212 49.61 10.22 -16.55
CA ILE A 212 48.90 10.63 -17.76
C ILE A 212 49.45 12.01 -18.19
N PRO A 213 49.67 12.25 -19.49
CA PRO A 213 50.14 13.55 -19.97
C PRO A 213 49.15 14.67 -19.63
N ILE A 214 49.70 15.85 -19.29
CA ILE A 214 48.95 17.02 -18.79
C ILE A 214 47.90 17.52 -19.80
N ASP A 215 48.12 17.31 -21.10
CA ASP A 215 47.28 17.87 -22.18
C ASP A 215 46.31 16.86 -22.82
N LEU A 216 46.11 15.67 -22.22
CA LEU A 216 45.30 14.58 -22.81
C LEU A 216 43.88 15.01 -23.24
N CYS A 217 43.31 16.03 -22.60
CA CYS A 217 41.93 16.48 -22.83
C CYS A 217 41.78 17.97 -23.14
N ALA A 218 42.83 18.64 -23.63
CA ALA A 218 42.77 20.08 -23.92
C ALA A 218 41.73 20.45 -25.02
N ASP A 219 41.43 19.54 -25.96
CA ASP A 219 40.47 19.71 -27.07
C ASP A 219 39.65 18.42 -27.39
N SER A 220 39.52 17.49 -26.44
CA SER A 220 39.11 16.11 -26.76
C SER A 220 37.59 15.87 -26.83
N HIS A 221 37.12 15.19 -27.88
CA HIS A 221 35.79 14.55 -27.96
C HIS A 221 35.68 13.23 -27.16
N LEU A 222 36.56 13.03 -26.18
CA LEU A 222 36.70 11.76 -25.46
C LEU A 222 35.47 11.47 -24.58
N GLU A 223 34.84 10.33 -24.83
CA GLU A 223 33.66 9.80 -24.14
C GLU A 223 34.05 8.62 -23.22
N VAL A 224 35.08 7.83 -23.57
CA VAL A 224 35.52 6.65 -22.80
C VAL A 224 37.03 6.69 -22.56
N LEU A 225 37.44 6.62 -21.30
CA LEU A 225 38.84 6.51 -20.88
C LEU A 225 39.00 5.32 -19.92
N SER A 226 39.74 4.31 -20.34
CA SER A 226 39.96 3.08 -19.57
C SER A 226 41.45 2.85 -19.31
N LEU A 227 41.84 2.90 -18.04
CA LEU A 227 43.22 2.82 -17.53
C LEU A 227 43.35 1.79 -16.40
N GLU A 228 42.53 0.74 -16.41
CA GLU A 228 42.51 -0.27 -15.34
C GLU A 228 43.83 -1.04 -15.26
N CYS A 229 44.19 -1.53 -14.07
CA CYS A 229 45.39 -2.32 -13.80
C CYS A 229 46.67 -1.67 -14.35
N ASN A 230 46.88 -0.40 -13.98
CA ASN A 230 48.11 0.37 -14.25
C ASN A 230 48.79 0.73 -12.92
N ARG A 231 49.83 1.58 -12.95
CA ARG A 231 50.58 2.03 -11.76
C ARG A 231 50.37 3.53 -11.47
N LEU A 232 49.19 4.06 -11.78
CA LEU A 232 48.88 5.47 -11.59
C LEU A 232 48.78 5.79 -10.09
N THR A 233 49.49 6.83 -9.64
CA THR A 233 49.40 7.37 -8.27
C THR A 233 48.61 8.66 -8.21
N LYS A 234 48.63 9.47 -9.28
CA LYS A 234 47.92 10.74 -9.39
C LYS A 234 47.34 10.91 -10.80
N LEU A 235 46.13 11.45 -10.88
CA LEU A 235 45.55 11.95 -12.12
C LEU A 235 45.85 13.46 -12.19
N HIS A 236 47.00 13.85 -12.76
CA HIS A 236 47.41 15.26 -12.76
C HIS A 236 46.39 16.16 -13.51
N VAL A 237 46.12 17.31 -12.90
CA VAL A 237 45.03 18.24 -13.20
C VAL A 237 45.29 19.03 -14.48
N LYS A 238 44.64 18.63 -15.58
CA LYS A 238 44.11 19.47 -16.67
C LYS A 238 43.08 18.71 -17.54
N LEU A 239 42.30 17.81 -16.95
CA LEU A 239 40.98 17.39 -17.50
C LEU A 239 39.97 18.54 -17.39
N LYS A 240 40.41 19.75 -17.72
CA LYS A 240 39.74 21.01 -17.41
C LYS A 240 38.41 21.12 -18.15
N ASP A 241 38.28 20.42 -19.28
CA ASP A 241 37.16 20.47 -20.22
C ASP A 241 36.60 19.08 -20.61
N ALA A 242 36.83 18.05 -19.79
CA ALA A 242 36.36 16.67 -20.05
C ALA A 242 34.85 16.46 -19.77
N SER A 243 34.00 17.45 -20.08
CA SER A 243 32.55 17.43 -19.84
C SER A 243 31.80 16.36 -20.65
N ARG A 244 32.43 15.81 -21.69
CA ARG A 244 31.89 14.75 -22.54
C ARG A 244 32.19 13.33 -22.06
N LEU A 245 33.07 13.19 -21.06
CA LEU A 245 33.49 11.87 -20.58
C LEU A 245 32.33 11.16 -19.88
N ARG A 246 31.97 9.98 -20.39
CA ARG A 246 30.92 9.10 -19.86
C ARG A 246 31.49 7.94 -19.07
N THR A 247 32.63 7.40 -19.48
CA THR A 247 33.24 6.24 -18.83
C THR A 247 34.67 6.56 -18.41
N LEU A 248 34.96 6.45 -17.13
CA LEU A 248 36.30 6.56 -16.55
C LEU A 248 36.63 5.30 -15.76
N ARG A 249 37.56 4.48 -16.24
CA ARG A 249 37.94 3.24 -15.56
C ARG A 249 39.35 3.30 -15.02
N LEU A 250 39.49 3.17 -13.70
CA LEU A 250 40.74 3.33 -12.95
C LEU A 250 40.99 2.19 -11.94
N LEU A 251 40.19 1.12 -11.97
CA LEU A 251 40.34 -0.06 -11.10
C LEU A 251 41.77 -0.61 -11.12
N GLY A 252 42.29 -1.05 -9.97
CA GLY A 252 43.64 -1.64 -9.88
C GLY A 252 44.81 -0.66 -10.04
N ASN A 253 44.61 0.63 -9.74
CA ASN A 253 45.66 1.65 -9.63
C ASN A 253 45.87 2.09 -8.17
N ALA A 254 47.02 2.69 -7.86
CA ALA A 254 47.39 3.18 -6.53
C ALA A 254 47.07 4.68 -6.35
N ILE A 255 45.87 5.11 -6.75
CA ILE A 255 45.49 6.53 -6.76
C ILE A 255 45.39 7.06 -5.33
N GLU A 256 46.15 8.11 -5.03
CA GLU A 256 46.13 8.77 -3.72
C GLU A 256 45.16 9.97 -3.66
N VAL A 257 44.96 10.66 -4.78
CA VAL A 257 44.15 11.88 -4.86
C VAL A 257 43.30 11.85 -6.13
N LEU A 258 42.00 12.09 -5.98
CA LEU A 258 41.07 12.21 -7.10
C LEU A 258 41.21 13.57 -7.80
N PRO A 259 40.96 13.64 -9.13
CA PRO A 259 40.86 14.91 -9.83
C PRO A 259 39.62 15.70 -9.39
N GLN A 260 39.48 16.93 -9.89
CA GLN A 260 38.29 17.78 -9.70
C GLN A 260 37.04 17.15 -10.31
N MET A 261 36.34 16.33 -9.52
CA MET A 261 35.26 15.47 -10.00
C MET A 261 34.04 16.26 -10.49
N HIS A 262 33.80 17.47 -9.98
CA HIS A 262 32.69 18.34 -10.40
C HIS A 262 32.68 18.64 -11.92
N LYS A 263 33.79 18.43 -12.64
CA LYS A 263 33.91 18.66 -14.09
C LYS A 263 33.38 17.52 -14.96
N PHE A 264 33.16 16.34 -14.40
CA PHE A 264 32.61 15.18 -15.13
C PHE A 264 31.08 15.14 -15.00
N GLU A 265 30.39 16.01 -15.72
CA GLU A 265 28.92 16.16 -15.62
C GLU A 265 28.13 15.01 -16.28
N ARG A 266 28.73 14.32 -17.25
CA ARG A 266 28.09 13.25 -18.04
C ARG A 266 28.56 11.84 -17.70
N LEU A 267 29.19 11.68 -16.53
CA LEU A 267 29.73 10.38 -16.13
C LEU A 267 28.59 9.37 -15.93
N GLU A 268 28.72 8.23 -16.58
CA GLU A 268 27.81 7.08 -16.55
C GLU A 268 28.51 5.85 -15.97
N CYS A 269 29.84 5.73 -16.09
CA CYS A 269 30.61 4.62 -15.54
C CYS A 269 31.90 5.11 -14.90
N LEU A 270 32.14 4.70 -13.65
CA LEU A 270 33.37 4.96 -12.92
C LEU A 270 33.88 3.68 -12.26
N SER A 271 35.13 3.30 -12.53
CA SER A 271 35.81 2.28 -11.73
C SER A 271 36.95 2.94 -10.96
N LEU A 272 36.97 2.75 -9.64
CA LEU A 272 37.95 3.38 -8.76
C LEU A 272 38.31 2.40 -7.64
N THR A 273 39.61 2.21 -7.39
CA THR A 273 40.11 1.23 -6.40
C THR A 273 39.61 -0.19 -6.72
N ASN A 274 38.73 -0.74 -5.89
CA ASN A 274 38.03 -2.01 -6.05
C ASN A 274 36.50 -1.83 -6.26
N VAL A 275 36.02 -0.59 -6.43
CA VAL A 275 34.60 -0.25 -6.57
C VAL A 275 34.30 0.09 -8.03
N PHE A 276 33.33 -0.60 -8.61
CA PHE A 276 32.82 -0.38 -9.95
C PHE A 276 31.41 0.20 -9.86
N MET A 277 31.19 1.34 -10.51
CA MET A 277 29.93 2.08 -10.49
C MET A 277 29.44 2.28 -11.93
N VAL A 278 28.20 1.89 -12.21
CA VAL A 278 27.58 2.08 -13.53
C VAL A 278 26.16 2.59 -13.37
N LYS A 279 25.85 3.68 -14.06
CA LYS A 279 24.51 4.21 -14.20
C LYS A 279 23.72 3.33 -15.16
N ASN A 280 22.65 2.74 -14.66
CA ASN A 280 21.74 1.94 -15.46
C ASN A 280 20.98 2.84 -16.44
N PRO A 281 21.01 2.58 -17.76
CA PRO A 281 20.38 3.45 -18.75
C PRO A 281 18.84 3.42 -18.69
N THR A 282 18.26 2.34 -18.15
CA THR A 282 16.80 2.16 -18.05
C THR A 282 16.25 2.79 -16.79
N THR A 283 16.89 2.55 -15.64
CA THR A 283 16.39 3.04 -14.34
C THR A 283 17.01 4.37 -13.93
N GLY A 284 18.13 4.76 -14.55
CA GLY A 284 18.91 5.94 -14.17
C GLY A 284 19.66 5.80 -12.84
N VAL A 285 19.54 4.67 -12.14
CA VAL A 285 20.18 4.43 -10.84
C VAL A 285 21.60 3.90 -11.03
N ILE A 286 22.51 4.29 -10.15
CA ILE A 286 23.88 3.74 -10.13
C ILE A 286 23.89 2.38 -9.44
N ASP A 287 24.34 1.36 -10.17
CA ASP A 287 24.70 0.06 -9.65
C ASP A 287 26.16 0.09 -9.18
N VAL A 288 26.41 -0.47 -7.99
CA VAL A 288 27.72 -0.49 -7.34
C VAL A 288 28.13 -1.93 -7.06
N GLU A 289 29.30 -2.32 -7.55
CA GLU A 289 29.86 -3.66 -7.42
C GLU A 289 31.28 -3.56 -6.85
N VAL A 290 31.62 -4.43 -5.91
CA VAL A 290 33.01 -4.59 -5.46
C VAL A 290 33.65 -5.71 -6.29
N ARG A 291 34.77 -5.41 -6.95
CA ARG A 291 35.48 -6.36 -7.82
C ARG A 291 36.84 -6.72 -7.26
N ASP A 292 37.16 -8.00 -7.30
CA ASP A 292 38.49 -8.50 -7.01
C ASP A 292 39.45 -8.14 -8.16
N VAL A 293 40.54 -7.45 -7.82
CA VAL A 293 41.55 -7.07 -8.80
C VAL A 293 42.44 -8.29 -9.07
N ALA A 294 42.34 -8.85 -10.28
CA ALA A 294 43.22 -9.94 -10.73
C ALA A 294 44.69 -9.48 -10.66
N GLY A 295 45.48 -10.13 -9.79
CA GLY A 295 46.87 -9.78 -9.52
C GLY A 295 47.13 -9.17 -8.14
N SER A 296 46.10 -8.95 -7.30
CA SER A 296 46.35 -8.77 -5.86
C SER A 296 46.88 -10.10 -5.32
N SER A 297 48.08 -10.07 -4.72
CA SER A 297 48.82 -11.25 -4.29
C SER A 297 47.94 -12.23 -3.53
N TYR A 298 48.16 -13.53 -3.71
CA TYR A 298 47.56 -14.62 -2.93
C TYR A 298 47.48 -14.34 -1.41
N LEU A 299 48.38 -13.51 -0.85
CA LEU A 299 48.36 -13.02 0.53
C LEU A 299 47.19 -12.06 0.89
N SER A 300 46.66 -11.24 -0.02
CA SER A 300 45.43 -10.47 0.25
C SER A 300 44.24 -11.42 0.34
N SER A 301 44.08 -12.32 -0.65
CA SER A 301 43.02 -13.34 -0.67
C SER A 301 43.09 -14.32 0.52
N MET A 302 44.29 -14.54 1.09
CA MET A 302 44.51 -15.41 2.25
C MET A 302 44.39 -14.68 3.61
N MET A 303 44.69 -13.37 3.68
CA MET A 303 44.43 -12.54 4.87
C MET A 303 42.99 -11.98 4.91
N THR A 304 42.31 -11.96 3.77
CA THR A 304 40.88 -11.65 3.61
C THR A 304 40.16 -12.89 3.10
N GLY A 305 40.22 -13.99 3.86
CA GLY A 305 39.60 -15.25 3.45
C GLY A 305 38.13 -15.05 3.09
N LYS A 306 37.72 -15.40 1.86
CA LYS A 306 36.33 -15.43 1.33
C LYS A 306 35.34 -14.43 1.99
N ALA A 307 35.80 -13.21 2.21
CA ALA A 307 35.11 -12.25 3.05
C ALA A 307 34.42 -11.21 2.17
N THR A 308 33.20 -11.51 1.78
CA THR A 308 32.15 -10.55 1.43
C THR A 308 31.77 -9.68 2.66
N HIS A 309 32.76 -9.10 3.35
CA HIS A 309 32.53 -8.28 4.53
C HIS A 309 32.21 -6.84 4.09
N TYR A 310 30.92 -6.56 4.04
CA TYR A 310 30.32 -5.23 3.97
C TYR A 310 31.05 -4.25 4.92
N GLY A 311 31.16 -2.97 4.54
CA GLY A 311 31.92 -1.95 5.26
C GLY A 311 33.41 -1.89 4.90
N LYS A 312 34.20 -2.93 5.21
CA LYS A 312 35.68 -2.92 5.02
C LYS A 312 36.10 -2.76 3.56
N ALA A 313 35.34 -3.34 2.65
CA ALA A 313 35.60 -3.28 1.22
C ALA A 313 35.59 -1.85 0.65
N TYR A 314 34.91 -0.91 1.31
CA TYR A 314 34.75 0.48 0.83
C TYR A 314 35.71 1.48 1.48
N ASN A 315 36.47 1.10 2.52
CA ASN A 315 37.28 2.05 3.30
C ASN A 315 38.27 2.87 2.46
N VAL A 316 38.95 2.23 1.51
CA VAL A 316 39.91 2.92 0.61
C VAL A 316 39.17 3.90 -0.31
N PHE A 317 38.03 3.48 -0.86
CA PHE A 317 37.17 4.32 -1.67
C PHE A 317 36.67 5.55 -0.88
N LEU A 318 36.15 5.34 0.33
CA LEU A 318 35.63 6.41 1.19
C LEU A 318 36.73 7.41 1.57
N GLY A 319 37.93 6.92 1.93
CA GLY A 319 39.07 7.77 2.25
C GLY A 319 39.55 8.63 1.08
N LEU A 320 39.34 8.19 -0.16
CA LEU A 320 39.63 8.99 -1.36
C LEU A 320 38.54 10.02 -1.66
N VAL A 321 37.28 9.61 -1.57
CA VAL A 321 36.13 10.48 -1.91
C VAL A 321 35.99 11.64 -0.93
N PHE A 322 36.22 11.40 0.37
CA PHE A 322 36.08 12.41 1.41
C PHE A 322 37.37 13.18 1.72
N ARG A 323 38.43 13.01 0.92
CA ARG A 323 39.73 13.65 1.18
C ARG A 323 39.74 15.16 0.93
N SER A 324 38.91 15.64 -0.01
CA SER A 324 38.88 17.04 -0.43
C SER A 324 37.49 17.44 -0.90
N SER A 325 37.09 18.69 -0.64
CA SER A 325 35.83 19.27 -1.14
C SER A 325 35.79 19.38 -2.67
N GLU A 326 36.94 19.33 -3.35
CA GLU A 326 37.03 19.33 -4.82
C GLU A 326 36.44 18.05 -5.47
N CYS A 327 36.20 17.01 -4.68
CA CYS A 327 35.64 15.73 -5.09
C CYS A 327 34.09 15.70 -5.11
N GLN A 328 33.42 16.81 -4.78
CA GLN A 328 31.96 16.93 -4.83
C GLN A 328 31.44 16.76 -6.27
N ASN A 329 30.76 15.65 -6.54
CA ASN A 329 30.13 15.35 -7.82
C ASN A 329 28.84 14.55 -7.58
N SER A 330 27.77 14.86 -8.32
CA SER A 330 26.47 14.20 -8.16
C SER A 330 26.53 12.68 -8.35
N PHE A 331 27.29 12.18 -9.31
CA PHE A 331 27.49 10.75 -9.57
C PHE A 331 28.15 10.05 -8.38
N LEU A 332 29.19 10.63 -7.79
CA LEU A 332 29.85 10.06 -6.61
C LEU A 332 28.95 10.03 -5.38
N VAL A 333 28.19 11.11 -5.14
CA VAL A 333 27.27 11.19 -4.01
C VAL A 333 26.07 10.27 -4.20
N GLU A 334 25.59 10.10 -5.44
CA GLU A 334 24.58 9.11 -5.78
C GLU A 334 25.09 7.68 -5.52
N ALA A 335 26.33 7.37 -5.92
CA ALA A 335 26.97 6.09 -5.63
C ALA A 335 27.14 5.88 -4.11
N LEU A 336 27.49 6.91 -3.34
CA LEU A 336 27.54 6.85 -1.87
C LEU A 336 26.16 6.56 -1.26
N ALA A 337 25.11 7.21 -1.75
CA ALA A 337 23.74 6.93 -1.32
C ALA A 337 23.34 5.47 -1.64
N ARG A 338 23.78 4.93 -2.79
CA ARG A 338 23.59 3.52 -3.12
C ARG A 338 24.37 2.61 -2.18
N ILE A 339 25.66 2.87 -1.93
CA ILE A 339 26.50 2.10 -1.00
C ILE A 339 25.86 2.04 0.39
N ALA A 340 25.37 3.18 0.89
CA ALA A 340 24.64 3.25 2.17
C ALA A 340 23.36 2.39 2.16
N SER A 341 22.64 2.34 1.03
CA SER A 341 21.42 1.53 0.90
C SER A 341 21.65 0.02 0.84
N LEU A 342 22.88 -0.45 0.55
CA LEU A 342 23.17 -1.87 0.34
C LEU A 342 23.28 -2.67 1.64
N HIS A 343 23.86 -2.09 2.71
CA HIS A 343 24.06 -2.81 3.97
C HIS A 343 24.30 -1.85 5.15
N PRO A 344 23.78 -2.12 6.37
CA PRO A 344 23.97 -1.25 7.54
C PRO A 344 25.45 -0.98 7.90
N GLN A 345 26.33 -1.99 7.78
CA GLN A 345 27.77 -1.82 8.03
C GLN A 345 28.44 -0.83 7.07
N ASN A 346 27.89 -0.62 5.86
CA ASN A 346 28.39 0.41 4.95
C ASN A 346 28.09 1.81 5.50
N CYS A 347 26.93 2.01 6.13
CA CYS A 347 26.59 3.28 6.80
C CYS A 347 27.58 3.59 7.93
N GLU A 348 27.94 2.58 8.74
CA GLU A 348 28.96 2.76 9.79
C GLU A 348 30.32 3.14 9.21
N ALA A 349 30.74 2.49 8.12
CA ALA A 349 32.00 2.81 7.44
C ALA A 349 32.00 4.25 6.90
N ILE A 350 30.88 4.72 6.32
CA ILE A 350 30.74 6.11 5.85
C ILE A 350 30.82 7.10 7.02
N VAL A 351 30.12 6.85 8.13
CA VAL A 351 30.13 7.75 9.29
C VAL A 351 31.49 7.78 9.99
N ASN A 352 32.21 6.66 10.01
CA ASN A 352 33.54 6.57 10.60
C ASN A 352 34.66 7.09 9.67
N ALA A 353 34.38 7.33 8.40
CA ALA A 353 35.34 7.92 7.48
C ALA A 353 35.61 9.39 7.86
N GLU A 354 36.88 9.75 7.93
CA GLU A 354 37.32 11.08 8.35
C GLU A 354 36.75 12.17 7.42
N GLY A 355 36.12 13.19 8.02
CA GLY A 355 35.55 14.32 7.27
C GLY A 355 34.26 14.01 6.47
N ALA A 356 33.81 12.76 6.42
CA ALA A 356 32.71 12.34 5.56
C ALA A 356 31.37 13.02 5.89
N VAL A 357 30.96 12.98 7.16
CA VAL A 357 29.69 13.59 7.61
C VAL A 357 29.72 15.10 7.40
N ASN A 358 30.83 15.78 7.73
CA ASN A 358 30.97 17.22 7.52
C ASN A 358 30.84 17.59 6.03
N GLN A 359 31.41 16.79 5.12
CA GLN A 359 31.26 17.01 3.69
C GLN A 359 29.83 16.78 3.20
N LEU A 360 29.15 15.73 3.68
CA LEU A 360 27.73 15.52 3.37
C LEU A 360 26.86 16.68 3.87
N LEU A 361 27.15 17.21 5.07
CA LEU A 361 26.47 18.39 5.62
C LEU A 361 26.76 19.66 4.80
N GLN A 362 27.97 19.83 4.25
CA GLN A 362 28.25 20.93 3.33
C GLN A 362 27.50 20.76 1.99
N MET A 363 27.41 19.53 1.49
CA MET A 363 26.75 19.22 0.21
C MET A 363 25.24 19.52 0.23
N ILE A 364 24.55 19.32 1.37
CA ILE A 364 23.13 19.67 1.50
C ILE A 364 22.87 21.19 1.48
N HIS A 365 23.88 22.01 1.77
CA HIS A 365 23.82 23.47 1.66
C HIS A 365 24.34 24.01 0.32
N SER A 366 24.71 23.13 -0.61
CA SER A 366 25.23 23.53 -1.93
C SER A 366 24.21 24.31 -2.76
N SER A 367 24.70 25.08 -3.74
CA SER A 367 23.88 25.69 -4.78
C SER A 367 23.37 24.70 -5.83
N HIS A 368 23.90 23.48 -5.88
CA HIS A 368 23.56 22.47 -6.90
C HIS A 368 22.51 21.48 -6.40
N ASP A 369 21.29 21.55 -6.94
CA ASP A 369 20.14 20.77 -6.49
C ASP A 369 20.35 19.25 -6.55
N ALA A 370 21.02 18.73 -7.59
CA ALA A 370 21.34 17.30 -7.67
C ALA A 370 22.23 16.84 -6.51
N LEU A 371 23.22 17.65 -6.13
CA LEU A 371 24.13 17.35 -5.03
C LEU A 371 23.38 17.33 -3.69
N VAL A 372 22.49 18.32 -3.49
CA VAL A 372 21.62 18.40 -2.30
C VAL A 372 20.75 17.15 -2.19
N TYR A 373 20.11 16.73 -3.29
CA TYR A 373 19.24 15.55 -3.32
C TYR A 373 19.98 14.26 -2.99
N HIS A 374 21.10 13.97 -3.67
CA HIS A 374 21.85 12.74 -3.43
C HIS A 374 22.49 12.72 -2.03
N ALA A 375 23.00 13.86 -1.53
CA ALA A 375 23.53 13.96 -0.18
C ALA A 375 22.43 13.73 0.88
N SER A 376 21.24 14.29 0.64
CA SER A 376 20.07 14.07 1.50
C SER A 376 19.65 12.60 1.52
N ARG A 377 19.69 11.90 0.37
CA ARG A 377 19.42 10.46 0.32
C ARG A 377 20.47 9.64 1.06
N ALA A 378 21.76 9.98 0.95
CA ALA A 378 22.83 9.31 1.69
C ALA A 378 22.65 9.48 3.20
N LEU A 379 22.42 10.72 3.68
CA LEU A 379 22.15 11.01 5.08
C LEU A 379 20.89 10.30 5.58
N ALA A 380 19.83 10.26 4.77
CA ALA A 380 18.62 9.52 5.10
C ALA A 380 18.88 8.01 5.24
N GLN A 381 19.67 7.38 4.35
CA GLN A 381 20.02 5.96 4.51
C GLN A 381 20.86 5.69 5.77
N ILE A 382 21.81 6.58 6.09
CA ILE A 382 22.61 6.47 7.32
C ILE A 382 21.72 6.65 8.56
N GLY A 383 20.79 7.60 8.49
CA GLY A 383 19.85 7.94 9.56
C GLY A 383 18.79 6.88 9.86
N LYS A 384 18.72 5.77 9.11
CA LYS A 384 17.83 4.64 9.43
C LYS A 384 18.23 3.90 10.70
N SER A 385 19.52 3.91 11.07
CA SER A 385 20.01 3.31 12.31
C SER A 385 19.91 4.32 13.45
N ALA A 386 19.22 3.97 14.53
CA ALA A 386 19.06 4.84 15.71
C ALA A 386 20.41 5.33 16.28
N ALA A 387 21.41 4.45 16.34
CA ALA A 387 22.74 4.78 16.86
C ALA A 387 23.47 5.79 15.96
N LEU A 388 23.41 5.60 14.63
CA LEU A 388 24.02 6.52 13.68
C LEU A 388 23.25 7.84 13.58
N ALA A 389 21.92 7.79 13.62
CA ALA A 389 21.07 8.97 13.62
C ALA A 389 21.37 9.90 14.80
N ARG A 390 21.56 9.35 16.00
CA ARG A 390 21.96 10.12 17.19
C ARG A 390 23.33 10.79 17.00
N ARG A 391 24.33 10.03 16.51
CA ARG A 391 25.66 10.60 16.18
C ARG A 391 25.58 11.72 15.14
N LEU A 392 24.72 11.57 14.12
CA LEU A 392 24.51 12.62 13.12
C LEU A 392 23.87 13.88 13.72
N CYS A 393 22.92 13.72 14.64
CA CYS A 393 22.29 14.85 15.34
C CYS A 393 23.31 15.62 16.20
N ASP A 394 24.21 14.91 16.88
CA ASP A 394 25.31 15.51 17.66
C ASP A 394 26.27 16.34 16.76
N MET A 395 26.36 16.00 15.48
CA MET A 395 27.18 16.69 14.46
C MET A 395 26.41 17.80 13.71
N GLN A 396 25.47 18.50 14.35
CA GLN A 396 24.70 19.63 13.78
C GLN A 396 23.74 19.28 12.62
N LEU A 397 23.43 18.00 12.37
CA LEU A 397 22.46 17.63 11.33
C LEU A 397 21.08 18.25 11.59
N LYS A 398 20.67 18.33 12.87
CA LYS A 398 19.36 18.91 13.26
C LYS A 398 19.16 20.33 12.75
N LEU A 399 20.16 21.20 12.92
CA LEU A 399 20.11 22.58 12.44
C LEU A 399 20.02 22.63 10.91
N SER A 400 20.81 21.80 10.23
CA SER A 400 20.84 21.76 8.77
C SER A 400 19.50 21.28 8.18
N VAL A 401 18.89 20.25 8.76
CA VAL A 401 17.57 19.74 8.37
C VAL A 401 16.49 20.80 8.62
N THR A 402 16.53 21.48 9.77
CA THR A 402 15.59 22.55 10.11
C THR A 402 15.66 23.68 9.08
N ASN A 403 16.86 24.11 8.70
CA ASN A 403 17.07 25.15 7.68
C ASN A 403 16.56 24.74 6.29
N LEU A 404 16.74 23.47 5.89
CA LEU A 404 16.21 22.95 4.63
C LEU A 404 14.68 22.95 4.60
N ILE A 405 14.05 22.65 5.74
CA ILE A 405 12.60 22.63 5.87
C ILE A 405 12.04 24.05 5.92
N GLN A 406 12.64 24.98 6.69
CA GLN A 406 12.15 26.35 6.88
C GLN A 406 12.32 27.29 5.67
N GLY A 407 13.18 26.96 4.70
CA GLY A 407 13.37 27.80 3.50
C GLY A 407 12.17 27.78 2.53
N ASP A 408 12.11 28.76 1.62
CA ASP A 408 11.00 28.89 0.64
C ASP A 408 11.11 27.94 -0.57
N ASN A 409 12.24 27.25 -0.73
CA ASN A 409 12.49 26.39 -1.88
C ASN A 409 11.87 24.99 -1.66
N LYS A 410 10.73 24.74 -2.33
CA LYS A 410 10.00 23.47 -2.30
C LYS A 410 10.86 22.23 -2.57
N PHE A 411 11.85 22.32 -3.46
CA PHE A 411 12.76 21.20 -3.75
C PHE A 411 13.65 20.88 -2.54
N ARG A 412 14.18 21.91 -1.88
CA ARG A 412 14.99 21.74 -0.66
C ARG A 412 14.15 21.28 0.52
N ASN A 413 12.90 21.74 0.65
CA ASN A 413 11.98 21.26 1.66
C ASN A 413 11.77 19.75 1.53
N LYS A 414 11.56 19.24 0.30
CA LYS A 414 11.47 17.79 0.03
C LYS A 414 12.73 17.05 0.51
N CYS A 415 13.91 17.58 0.20
CA CYS A 415 15.19 16.99 0.64
C CYS A 415 15.31 16.96 2.17
N GLY A 416 14.94 18.05 2.85
CA GLY A 416 14.91 18.12 4.31
C GLY A 416 13.95 17.10 4.93
N LEU A 417 12.75 16.95 4.37
CA LEU A 417 11.76 15.97 4.82
C LEU A 417 12.19 14.52 4.59
N ILE A 418 12.92 14.21 3.50
CA ILE A 418 13.49 12.87 3.27
C ILE A 418 14.45 12.49 4.40
N ILE A 419 15.33 13.41 4.82
CA ILE A 419 16.25 13.19 5.94
C ILE A 419 15.46 13.07 7.24
N LEU A 420 14.57 14.03 7.52
CA LEU A 420 13.80 14.10 8.75
C LEU A 420 12.99 12.81 8.97
N ASN A 421 12.23 12.37 7.98
CA ASN A 421 11.40 11.18 8.07
C ASN A 421 12.21 9.91 8.42
N SER A 422 13.44 9.80 7.90
CA SER A 422 14.33 8.70 8.24
C SER A 422 14.84 8.78 9.68
N LEU A 423 15.27 9.98 10.11
CA LEU A 423 15.79 10.21 11.47
C LEU A 423 14.73 9.93 12.53
N ILE A 424 13.53 10.51 12.39
CA ILE A 424 12.45 10.35 13.38
C ILE A 424 11.88 8.93 13.40
N GLY A 425 11.90 8.24 12.25
CA GLY A 425 11.49 6.83 12.17
C GLY A 425 12.47 5.87 12.84
N SER A 426 13.74 6.27 13.00
CA SER A 426 14.76 5.43 13.63
C SER A 426 14.69 5.39 15.16
N SER A 427 14.16 6.43 15.80
CA SER A 427 14.14 6.53 17.27
C SER A 427 13.08 7.49 17.77
N PHE A 428 12.29 7.05 18.75
CA PHE A 428 11.31 7.89 19.42
C PHE A 428 11.92 9.08 20.19
N ASP A 429 13.15 8.95 20.69
CA ASP A 429 13.84 10.07 21.35
C ASP A 429 14.15 11.19 20.34
N ILE A 430 14.67 10.82 19.16
CA ILE A 430 14.93 11.77 18.07
C ILE A 430 13.61 12.37 17.57
N SER A 431 12.56 11.56 17.45
CA SER A 431 11.21 12.03 17.10
C SER A 431 10.72 13.10 18.07
N ARG A 432 10.87 12.90 19.38
CA ARG A 432 10.52 13.92 20.40
C ARG A 432 11.41 15.15 20.33
N ASP A 433 12.70 14.98 20.06
CA ASP A 433 13.64 16.10 19.95
C ASP A 433 13.33 17.04 18.79
N PHE A 434 12.83 16.52 17.66
CA PHE A 434 12.43 17.32 16.50
C PHE A 434 10.99 17.85 16.57
N TYR A 435 10.14 17.25 17.40
CA TYR A 435 8.74 17.63 17.49
C TYR A 435 8.58 19.05 18.08
N SER A 436 7.84 19.90 17.37
CA SER A 436 7.49 21.26 17.78
C SER A 436 6.20 21.71 17.09
N ASN A 437 5.47 22.62 17.72
CA ASN A 437 4.22 23.14 17.14
C ASN A 437 4.49 23.88 15.83
N GLU A 438 5.58 24.65 15.75
CA GLU A 438 5.99 25.38 14.56
C GLU A 438 6.26 24.43 13.39
N LEU A 439 6.94 23.30 13.63
CA LEU A 439 7.18 22.29 12.61
C LEU A 439 5.86 21.62 12.17
N MET A 440 4.95 21.32 13.10
CA MET A 440 3.65 20.74 12.75
C MET A 440 2.79 21.70 11.91
N GLU A 441 2.79 23.00 12.23
CA GLU A 441 2.14 24.03 11.41
C GLU A 441 2.74 24.09 10.01
N GLN A 442 4.07 24.03 9.90
CA GLN A 442 4.76 24.02 8.62
C GLN A 442 4.44 22.77 7.78
N LEU A 443 4.44 21.58 8.39
CA LEU A 443 4.03 20.34 7.73
C LEU A 443 2.56 20.39 7.27
N THR A 444 1.69 20.99 8.09
CA THR A 444 0.27 21.22 7.75
C THR A 444 0.14 22.16 6.55
N ALA A 445 0.98 23.19 6.45
CA ALA A 445 1.04 24.07 5.29
C ALA A 445 1.54 23.34 4.02
N PHE A 446 2.55 22.49 4.14
CA PHE A 446 3.03 21.65 3.04
C PHE A 446 1.98 20.65 2.55
N ALA A 447 1.18 20.08 3.44
CA ALA A 447 0.07 19.18 3.08
C ALA A 447 -1.05 19.90 2.29
N LYS A 448 -1.15 21.23 2.41
CA LYS A 448 -2.06 22.10 1.64
C LYS A 448 -1.44 22.66 0.35
N ALA A 449 -0.13 22.53 0.14
CA ALA A 449 0.56 23.10 -1.01
C ALA A 449 0.15 22.42 -2.33
N GLY A 450 0.29 23.10 -3.47
CA GLY A 450 -0.06 22.52 -4.78
C GLY A 450 0.90 21.45 -5.32
N ASP A 451 2.01 21.15 -4.64
CA ASP A 451 2.99 20.15 -5.09
C ASP A 451 2.69 18.78 -4.48
N GLU A 452 2.27 17.82 -5.31
CA GLU A 452 1.81 16.51 -4.86
C GLU A 452 2.85 15.72 -4.06
N TYR A 453 4.11 15.71 -4.51
CA TYR A 453 5.17 14.96 -3.83
C TYR A 453 5.49 15.56 -2.46
N LEU A 454 5.49 16.89 -2.35
CA LEU A 454 5.67 17.57 -1.07
C LEU A 454 4.51 17.27 -0.10
N ARG A 455 3.25 17.26 -0.58
CA ARG A 455 2.08 16.91 0.25
C ARG A 455 2.21 15.50 0.82
N THR A 456 2.44 14.52 -0.05
CA THR A 456 2.59 13.10 0.33
C THR A 456 3.71 12.91 1.35
N LEU A 457 4.89 13.51 1.10
CA LEU A 457 6.03 13.40 2.00
C LEU A 457 5.80 14.10 3.35
N SER A 458 5.11 15.25 3.35
CA SER A 458 4.74 15.96 4.59
C SER A 458 3.78 15.14 5.44
N LEU A 459 2.72 14.56 4.85
CA LEU A 459 1.77 13.68 5.55
C LEU A 459 2.46 12.40 6.05
N ARG A 460 3.36 11.82 5.27
CA ARG A 460 4.17 10.67 5.71
C ARG A 460 5.02 11.03 6.93
N THR A 461 5.66 12.21 6.91
CA THR A 461 6.47 12.71 8.04
C THR A 461 5.61 12.95 9.28
N VAL A 462 4.43 13.56 9.13
CA VAL A 462 3.42 13.73 10.19
C VAL A 462 3.05 12.38 10.80
N GLY A 463 2.75 11.38 9.95
CA GLY A 463 2.44 10.02 10.42
C GLY A 463 3.61 9.37 11.17
N THR A 464 4.85 9.57 10.72
CA THR A 464 6.03 9.03 11.41
C THR A 464 6.23 9.66 12.80
N PHE A 465 5.95 10.96 12.96
CA PHE A 465 5.93 11.59 14.30
C PHE A 465 4.85 10.97 15.21
N ALA A 466 3.68 10.67 14.65
CA ALA A 466 2.53 10.16 15.40
C ALA A 466 2.72 8.74 15.96
N PHE A 467 3.73 7.99 15.52
CA PHE A 467 4.05 6.70 16.16
C PHE A 467 4.51 6.87 17.61
N ASP A 468 5.16 7.98 17.98
CA ASP A 468 5.44 8.28 19.39
C ASP A 468 4.16 8.68 20.14
N THR A 469 3.87 8.01 21.26
CA THR A 469 2.63 8.20 22.02
C THR A 469 2.47 9.65 22.53
N ARG A 470 3.55 10.33 22.90
CA ARG A 470 3.46 11.72 23.42
C ARG A 470 3.14 12.68 22.29
N ASN A 471 3.91 12.60 21.20
CA ASN A 471 3.67 13.40 20.00
C ASN A 471 2.23 13.22 19.49
N ARG A 472 1.73 11.98 19.47
CA ARG A 472 0.36 11.65 19.06
C ARG A 472 -0.70 12.35 19.90
N GLN A 473 -0.56 12.33 21.23
CA GLN A 473 -1.48 13.01 22.15
C GLN A 473 -1.48 14.52 21.93
N ASP A 474 -0.34 15.12 21.60
CA ASP A 474 -0.25 16.55 21.29
C ASP A 474 -0.82 16.87 19.90
N MET A 475 -0.59 16.02 18.90
CA MET A 475 -1.14 16.17 17.56
C MET A 475 -2.68 16.13 17.53
N LEU A 476 -3.31 15.30 18.38
CA LEU A 476 -4.77 15.25 18.51
C LEU A 476 -5.37 16.57 19.03
N LYS A 477 -4.58 17.40 19.73
CA LYS A 477 -5.01 18.74 20.19
C LYS A 477 -4.95 19.79 19.07
N LEU A 478 -4.24 19.50 17.96
CA LEU A 478 -4.08 20.43 16.84
C LEU A 478 -5.30 20.35 15.91
N SER A 479 -6.34 21.12 16.21
CA SER A 479 -7.61 21.15 15.43
C SER A 479 -7.40 21.42 13.93
N ASN A 480 -6.45 22.29 13.59
CA ASN A 480 -6.11 22.61 12.19
C ASN A 480 -5.56 21.41 11.42
N LEU A 481 -4.72 20.59 12.06
CA LEU A 481 -4.17 19.38 11.45
C LEU A 481 -5.27 18.33 11.32
N HIS A 482 -6.04 18.10 12.38
CA HIS A 482 -7.09 17.08 12.38
C HIS A 482 -8.17 17.37 11.32
N ALA A 483 -8.66 18.61 11.24
CA ALA A 483 -9.62 19.01 10.22
C ALA A 483 -9.06 18.87 8.78
N LEU A 484 -7.78 19.17 8.58
CA LEU A 484 -7.14 18.97 7.28
C LEU A 484 -7.11 17.48 6.90
N LEU A 485 -6.71 16.61 7.83
CA LEU A 485 -6.62 15.16 7.60
C LEU A 485 -7.99 14.57 7.23
N ILE A 486 -9.04 14.96 7.95
CA ILE A 486 -10.43 14.55 7.68
C ILE A 486 -10.86 14.99 6.29
N ASN A 487 -10.64 16.26 5.95
CA ASN A 487 -11.03 16.77 4.63
C ASN A 487 -10.29 16.07 3.49
N ILE A 488 -8.97 15.84 3.62
CA ILE A 488 -8.20 15.10 2.60
C ILE A 488 -8.70 13.64 2.47
N ALA A 489 -9.03 12.98 3.59
CA ALA A 489 -9.43 11.57 3.59
C ALA A 489 -10.88 11.34 3.10
N LEU A 490 -11.83 12.16 3.55
CA LEU A 490 -13.27 12.00 3.29
C LEU A 490 -13.79 12.85 2.12
N ARG A 491 -13.18 14.00 1.84
CA ARG A 491 -13.62 14.95 0.81
C ARG A 491 -12.45 15.42 -0.06
N PRO A 492 -11.71 14.48 -0.70
CA PRO A 492 -10.50 14.80 -1.46
C PRO A 492 -10.74 15.81 -2.60
N GLU A 493 -11.98 15.93 -3.08
CA GLU A 493 -12.40 16.86 -4.14
C GLU A 493 -12.24 18.32 -3.71
N LEU A 494 -12.44 18.63 -2.42
CA LEU A 494 -12.39 20.01 -1.91
C LEU A 494 -10.97 20.60 -1.89
N ILE A 495 -9.93 19.74 -1.87
CA ILE A 495 -8.52 20.16 -1.77
C ILE A 495 -7.70 19.55 -2.92
N THR A 496 -8.37 19.15 -4.02
CA THR A 496 -7.76 18.54 -5.20
C THR A 496 -6.68 17.51 -4.81
N ALA A 497 -7.01 16.62 -3.88
CA ALA A 497 -6.08 15.62 -3.35
C ALA A 497 -6.03 14.41 -4.28
N SER A 498 -4.82 13.99 -4.68
CA SER A 498 -4.65 12.75 -5.42
C SER A 498 -4.91 11.54 -4.53
N ALA A 499 -5.06 10.36 -5.15
CA ALA A 499 -5.20 9.11 -4.41
C ALA A 499 -4.02 8.85 -3.45
N ALA A 500 -2.80 9.25 -3.82
CA ALA A 500 -1.62 9.10 -2.96
C ALA A 500 -1.71 9.99 -1.71
N VAL A 501 -2.08 11.26 -1.88
CA VAL A 501 -2.25 12.21 -0.77
C VAL A 501 -3.39 11.76 0.15
N ARG A 502 -4.51 11.29 -0.42
CA ARG A 502 -5.62 10.71 0.33
C ARG A 502 -5.18 9.52 1.18
N ARG A 503 -4.42 8.59 0.60
CA ARG A 503 -3.90 7.41 1.30
C ARG A 503 -3.00 7.78 2.49
N GLU A 504 -2.06 8.70 2.31
CA GLU A 504 -1.21 9.14 3.42
C GLU A 504 -2.03 9.85 4.51
N SER A 505 -3.05 10.63 4.16
CA SER A 505 -3.93 11.26 5.16
C SER A 505 -4.71 10.22 5.96
N THR A 506 -5.32 9.24 5.28
CA THR A 506 -6.01 8.13 5.93
C THR A 506 -5.06 7.30 6.80
N ARG A 507 -3.81 7.10 6.37
CA ARG A 507 -2.76 6.44 7.15
C ARG A 507 -2.46 7.22 8.44
N VAL A 508 -2.34 8.54 8.38
CA VAL A 508 -2.12 9.37 9.57
C VAL A 508 -3.31 9.23 10.53
N LEU A 509 -4.55 9.31 10.04
CA LEU A 509 -5.75 9.08 10.87
C LEU A 509 -5.72 7.69 11.54
N ALA A 510 -5.26 6.66 10.82
CA ALA A 510 -5.10 5.32 11.37
C ALA A 510 -4.06 5.26 12.50
N ILE A 511 -2.93 5.97 12.37
CA ILE A 511 -1.90 6.07 13.43
C ILE A 511 -2.41 6.89 14.62
N LEU A 512 -3.27 7.89 14.39
CA LEU A 512 -3.90 8.68 15.46
C LEU A 512 -4.97 7.90 16.24
N GLY A 513 -5.38 6.72 15.78
CA GLY A 513 -6.42 5.90 16.41
C GLY A 513 -7.85 6.27 15.99
N GLU A 514 -8.02 7.09 14.94
CA GLU A 514 -9.30 7.56 14.41
C GLU A 514 -9.97 6.48 13.52
N ASN A 515 -10.21 5.30 14.10
CA ASN A 515 -10.58 4.10 13.36
C ASN A 515 -11.88 4.20 12.54
N GLU A 516 -12.89 4.92 13.05
CA GLU A 516 -14.15 5.14 12.33
C GLU A 516 -13.98 6.09 11.13
N LEU A 517 -13.17 7.14 11.27
CA LEU A 517 -12.86 8.03 10.16
C LEU A 517 -12.08 7.30 9.06
N VAL A 518 -11.15 6.42 9.44
CA VAL A 518 -10.45 5.53 8.50
C VAL A 518 -11.42 4.61 7.79
N ARG A 519 -12.38 4.03 8.51
CA ARG A 519 -13.42 3.14 7.96
C ARG A 519 -14.27 3.87 6.92
N GLN A 520 -14.72 5.08 7.24
CA GLN A 520 -15.46 5.95 6.31
C GLN A 520 -14.61 6.34 5.08
N ALA A 521 -13.34 6.69 5.28
CA ALA A 521 -12.43 7.04 4.19
C ALA A 521 -12.17 5.84 3.25
N ALA A 522 -12.08 4.64 3.81
CA ALA A 522 -11.95 3.40 3.05
C ALA A 522 -13.29 2.90 2.45
N ARG A 523 -14.40 3.60 2.69
CA ARG A 523 -15.76 3.22 2.26
C ARG A 523 -16.21 1.86 2.81
N ALA A 524 -15.70 1.47 3.97
CA ALA A 524 -16.16 0.26 4.64
C ALA A 524 -17.51 0.50 5.34
N PRO A 525 -18.42 -0.49 5.38
CA PRO A 525 -19.75 -0.34 5.98
C PRO A 525 -19.69 0.04 7.46
N SER A 526 -20.59 0.91 7.91
CA SER A 526 -20.70 1.29 9.32
C SER A 526 -21.14 0.12 10.21
N ILE A 527 -20.66 0.09 11.46
CA ILE A 527 -21.09 -0.86 12.50
C ILE A 527 -22.27 -0.25 13.30
N THR A 528 -23.21 0.39 12.61
CA THR A 528 -24.41 1.01 13.21
C THR A 528 -25.60 0.10 12.92
N GLY A 529 -26.38 -0.27 13.95
CA GLY A 529 -27.48 -1.24 13.84
C GLY A 529 -27.04 -2.69 13.97
N ARG A 530 -26.02 -3.11 13.21
CA ARG A 530 -25.37 -4.43 13.35
C ARG A 530 -24.23 -4.42 14.39
N GLY A 531 -23.99 -5.54 15.05
CA GLY A 531 -22.88 -5.67 16.00
C GLY A 531 -21.54 -5.96 15.31
N VAL A 532 -20.47 -6.11 16.11
CA VAL A 532 -19.12 -6.42 15.64
C VAL A 532 -19.03 -7.90 15.26
N ARG A 533 -18.55 -8.19 14.05
CA ARG A 533 -18.31 -9.56 13.55
C ARG A 533 -16.82 -9.88 13.63
N ILE A 534 -16.49 -10.98 14.32
CA ILE A 534 -15.10 -11.35 14.63
C ILE A 534 -14.76 -12.70 14.01
N LEU A 535 -13.64 -12.79 13.30
CA LEU A 535 -13.03 -14.04 12.84
C LEU A 535 -11.72 -14.31 13.61
N ALA A 536 -11.57 -15.52 14.13
CA ALA A 536 -10.37 -15.99 14.78
C ALA A 536 -9.88 -17.28 14.13
N MET A 537 -8.59 -17.34 13.77
CA MET A 537 -7.99 -18.50 13.09
C MET A 537 -6.80 -19.04 13.88
N ASP A 538 -6.88 -20.32 14.21
CA ASP A 538 -5.85 -21.02 14.98
C ASP A 538 -4.56 -21.23 14.16
N GLY A 539 -3.46 -21.48 14.87
CA GLY A 539 -2.23 -22.02 14.28
C GLY A 539 -2.31 -23.52 14.04
N GLY A 540 -1.58 -24.02 13.03
CA GLY A 540 -1.64 -25.45 12.69
C GLY A 540 -0.67 -25.96 11.61
N GLY A 541 0.23 -25.12 11.08
CA GLY A 541 1.14 -25.47 9.98
C GLY A 541 0.41 -25.79 8.69
N ILE A 542 0.78 -26.89 8.04
CA ILE A 542 0.16 -27.36 6.79
C ILE A 542 -1.32 -27.70 6.94
N ARG A 543 -1.77 -27.99 8.17
CA ARG A 543 -3.19 -28.21 8.50
C ARG A 543 -4.06 -26.98 8.25
N GLY A 544 -3.47 -25.81 8.03
CA GLY A 544 -4.15 -24.61 7.56
C GLY A 544 -4.96 -24.79 6.27
N ARG A 545 -4.65 -25.79 5.46
CA ARG A 545 -5.48 -26.13 4.29
C ARG A 545 -6.90 -26.57 4.67
N ALA A 546 -7.08 -27.17 5.85
CA ALA A 546 -8.41 -27.43 6.41
C ALA A 546 -9.13 -26.12 6.74
N THR A 547 -8.44 -25.16 7.38
CA THR A 547 -8.98 -23.82 7.65
C THR A 547 -9.38 -23.08 6.37
N VAL A 548 -8.58 -23.16 5.30
CA VAL A 548 -8.95 -22.61 3.98
C VAL A 548 -10.25 -23.24 3.46
N LYS A 549 -10.41 -24.56 3.61
CA LYS A 549 -11.63 -25.27 3.19
C LYS A 549 -12.86 -24.84 4.00
N LEU A 550 -12.71 -24.59 5.31
CA LEU A 550 -13.77 -24.02 6.14
C LEU A 550 -14.13 -22.59 5.71
N LEU A 551 -13.13 -21.75 5.41
CA LEU A 551 -13.35 -20.39 4.90
C LEU A 551 -14.08 -20.41 3.55
N LYS A 552 -13.74 -21.33 2.64
CA LYS A 552 -14.43 -21.50 1.35
C LYS A 552 -15.91 -21.76 1.54
N ARG A 553 -16.26 -22.63 2.48
CA ARG A 553 -17.66 -22.90 2.83
C ARG A 553 -18.40 -21.64 3.32
N ILE A 554 -17.73 -20.76 4.04
CA ILE A 554 -18.28 -19.48 4.51
C ILE A 554 -18.42 -18.48 3.35
N GLU A 555 -17.41 -18.32 2.49
CA GLU A 555 -17.51 -17.46 1.29
C GLU A 555 -18.62 -17.95 0.36
N GLU A 556 -18.72 -19.26 0.12
CA GLU A 556 -19.78 -19.87 -0.70
C GLU A 556 -21.18 -19.63 -0.12
N GLY A 557 -21.33 -19.72 1.21
CA GLY A 557 -22.62 -19.53 1.88
C GLY A 557 -23.04 -18.06 2.04
N THR A 558 -22.08 -17.14 2.07
CA THR A 558 -22.34 -15.70 2.18
C THR A 558 -22.38 -15.01 0.82
N GLY A 559 -21.76 -15.58 -0.22
CA GLY A 559 -21.61 -14.96 -1.54
C GLY A 559 -20.58 -13.82 -1.58
N ARG A 560 -19.84 -13.60 -0.48
CA ARG A 560 -18.90 -12.48 -0.32
C ARG A 560 -17.53 -12.98 0.13
N PRO A 561 -16.46 -12.25 -0.23
CA PRO A 561 -15.13 -12.62 0.22
C PRO A 561 -14.96 -12.35 1.72
N ILE A 562 -14.11 -13.13 2.39
CA ILE A 562 -13.92 -13.07 3.85
C ILE A 562 -13.60 -11.67 4.37
N HIS A 563 -12.85 -10.87 3.60
CA HIS A 563 -12.45 -9.51 3.99
C HIS A 563 -13.59 -8.49 3.97
N GLU A 564 -14.76 -8.85 3.46
CA GLU A 564 -15.98 -8.04 3.51
C GLU A 564 -16.96 -8.54 4.58
N SER A 565 -16.86 -9.81 5.00
CA SER A 565 -17.78 -10.43 5.94
C SER A 565 -17.51 -10.11 7.42
N PHE A 566 -16.28 -9.73 7.77
CA PHE A 566 -15.85 -9.53 9.16
C PHE A 566 -15.34 -8.11 9.41
N ASP A 567 -15.44 -7.65 10.67
CA ASP A 567 -14.92 -6.34 11.09
C ASP A 567 -13.54 -6.44 11.73
N LEU A 568 -13.28 -7.56 12.42
CA LEU A 568 -12.01 -7.87 13.07
C LEU A 568 -11.60 -9.31 12.75
N VAL A 569 -10.34 -9.48 12.35
CA VAL A 569 -9.72 -10.78 12.09
C VAL A 569 -8.48 -10.92 12.95
N CYS A 570 -8.39 -12.03 13.69
CA CYS A 570 -7.22 -12.37 14.48
C CYS A 570 -6.68 -13.74 14.10
N GLY A 571 -5.37 -13.84 13.90
CA GLY A 571 -4.72 -15.09 13.48
C GLY A 571 -3.46 -15.40 14.25
N THR A 572 -3.20 -16.68 14.48
CA THR A 572 -1.94 -17.19 15.03
C THR A 572 -1.25 -18.10 14.03
N SER A 573 0.06 -17.95 13.82
CA SER A 573 0.86 -18.81 12.94
C SER A 573 0.29 -18.88 11.51
N THR A 574 -0.06 -20.07 11.03
CA THR A 574 -0.85 -20.30 9.81
C THR A 574 -2.08 -19.38 9.69
N GLY A 575 -2.83 -19.18 10.77
CA GLY A 575 -3.97 -18.25 10.81
C GLY A 575 -3.56 -16.80 10.56
N ALA A 576 -2.35 -16.40 10.98
CA ALA A 576 -1.80 -15.07 10.68
C ALA A 576 -1.46 -14.92 9.19
N ILE A 577 -0.87 -15.94 8.57
CA ILE A 577 -0.60 -15.97 7.12
C ILE A 577 -1.91 -15.82 6.35
N LEU A 578 -2.94 -16.59 6.73
CA LEU A 578 -4.27 -16.52 6.12
C LEU A 578 -4.93 -15.16 6.33
N ALA A 579 -4.87 -14.59 7.54
CA ALA A 579 -5.44 -13.28 7.82
C ALA A 579 -4.83 -12.19 6.94
N VAL A 580 -3.51 -12.18 6.78
CA VAL A 580 -2.85 -11.20 5.90
C VAL A 580 -3.20 -11.46 4.43
N ALA A 581 -3.15 -12.71 3.97
CA ALA A 581 -3.42 -13.07 2.58
C ALA A 581 -4.87 -12.76 2.17
N SER A 582 -5.87 -13.25 2.92
CA SER A 582 -7.28 -13.09 2.55
C SER A 582 -7.84 -11.72 2.91
N CYS A 583 -7.36 -11.07 3.98
CA CYS A 583 -7.99 -9.87 4.53
C CYS A 583 -7.23 -8.55 4.33
N ILE A 584 -5.90 -8.57 4.19
CA ILE A 584 -5.11 -7.37 3.88
C ILE A 584 -4.77 -7.32 2.38
N LYS A 585 -4.42 -8.47 1.81
CA LYS A 585 -4.02 -8.59 0.40
C LYS A 585 -5.17 -8.94 -0.53
N ASN A 586 -6.35 -9.26 0.03
CA ASN A 586 -7.56 -9.64 -0.71
C ASN A 586 -7.31 -10.78 -1.72
N HIS A 587 -6.41 -11.71 -1.38
CA HIS A 587 -6.16 -12.89 -2.19
C HIS A 587 -7.35 -13.84 -2.13
N SER A 588 -7.67 -14.51 -3.25
CA SER A 588 -8.71 -15.55 -3.25
C SER A 588 -8.28 -16.74 -2.39
N LEU A 589 -9.25 -17.50 -1.89
CA LEU A 589 -8.95 -18.68 -1.09
C LEU A 589 -8.25 -19.80 -1.89
N GLU A 590 -8.40 -19.85 -3.21
CA GLU A 590 -7.59 -20.71 -4.09
C GLU A 590 -6.13 -20.28 -4.06
N HIS A 591 -5.88 -18.97 -4.17
CA HIS A 591 -4.52 -18.46 -4.10
C HIS A 591 -3.90 -18.68 -2.70
N CYS A 592 -4.70 -18.58 -1.63
CA CYS A 592 -4.27 -18.92 -0.28
C CYS A 592 -3.86 -20.40 -0.18
N ASP A 593 -4.62 -21.32 -0.79
CA ASP A 593 -4.25 -22.75 -0.84
C ASP A 593 -2.95 -22.98 -1.65
N ASP A 594 -2.81 -22.27 -2.78
CA ASP A 594 -1.59 -22.27 -3.61
C ASP A 594 -0.35 -21.81 -2.86
N ILE A 595 -0.49 -20.80 -1.99
CA ILE A 595 0.59 -20.32 -1.12
C ILE A 595 1.08 -21.48 -0.25
N TYR A 596 0.18 -22.28 0.36
CA TYR A 596 0.57 -23.47 1.12
C TYR A 596 1.17 -24.58 0.26
N LEU A 597 0.68 -24.79 -0.96
CA LEU A 597 1.28 -25.77 -1.89
C LEU A 597 2.70 -25.39 -2.34
N LYS A 598 2.97 -24.09 -2.49
CA LYS A 598 4.29 -23.56 -2.87
C LYS A 598 5.24 -23.49 -1.67
N LEU A 599 4.76 -23.04 -0.52
CA LEU A 599 5.49 -23.03 0.75
C LEU A 599 5.86 -24.45 1.15
N GLY A 600 4.88 -25.37 1.16
CA GLY A 600 5.10 -26.76 1.56
C GLY A 600 6.13 -27.47 0.68
N ARG A 601 6.02 -27.31 -0.64
CA ARG A 601 6.98 -27.92 -1.59
C ARG A 601 8.39 -27.31 -1.56
N LYS A 602 8.57 -26.05 -1.15
CA LYS A 602 9.88 -25.38 -1.14
C LYS A 602 10.57 -25.41 0.22
N ILE A 603 9.79 -25.38 1.30
CA ILE A 603 10.31 -25.31 2.68
C ILE A 603 10.53 -26.71 3.23
N PHE A 604 9.63 -27.66 2.95
CA PHE A 604 9.68 -28.98 3.59
C PHE A 604 10.39 -30.06 2.75
N ASN A 605 10.59 -29.89 1.43
CA ASN A 605 11.25 -30.89 0.56
C ASN A 605 12.79 -30.95 0.65
N GLN A 606 13.45 -30.16 1.51
CA GLN A 606 14.93 -30.11 1.56
C GLN A 606 15.60 -31.24 2.36
N THR A 607 14.90 -32.33 2.71
CA THR A 607 15.50 -33.47 3.43
C THR A 607 15.94 -34.65 2.56
N SER A 608 15.94 -34.55 1.23
CA SER A 608 16.52 -35.56 0.35
C SER A 608 17.75 -35.02 -0.38
N HIS A 609 18.93 -35.24 0.20
CA HIS A 609 20.19 -35.15 -0.53
C HIS A 609 20.22 -36.25 -1.60
N GLU A 610 20.05 -35.88 -2.88
CA GLU A 610 20.53 -36.70 -4.00
C GLU A 610 22.02 -36.40 -4.20
N GLU A 611 22.86 -37.34 -3.77
CA GLU A 611 24.28 -37.37 -4.16
C GLU A 611 24.38 -37.79 -5.63
N GLU A 612 24.69 -36.83 -6.51
CA GLU A 612 25.22 -37.13 -7.84
C GLU A 612 26.67 -37.62 -7.73
N THR A 613 26.86 -38.87 -8.14
CA THR A 613 28.12 -39.59 -8.20
C THR A 613 29.14 -38.94 -9.14
N THR A 614 30.31 -38.56 -8.63
CA THR A 614 31.60 -38.80 -9.31
C THR A 614 32.72 -39.04 -8.28
N GLY A 615 33.47 -40.11 -8.51
CA GLY A 615 34.29 -40.82 -7.52
C GLY A 615 35.45 -40.06 -6.87
N ALA A 616 35.74 -40.39 -5.61
CA ALA A 616 36.91 -41.20 -5.24
C ALA A 616 36.99 -41.40 -3.71
N ASN A 617 36.99 -42.67 -3.29
CA ASN A 617 37.53 -43.26 -2.06
C ASN A 617 37.90 -42.31 -0.92
N SER A 618 37.02 -42.22 0.08
CA SER A 618 37.47 -41.90 1.43
C SER A 618 36.69 -42.72 2.46
N TRP A 619 37.44 -43.15 3.45
CA TRP A 619 37.21 -44.08 4.55
C TRP A 619 35.96 -43.82 5.44
N LEU A 620 35.11 -42.86 5.08
CA LEU A 620 33.85 -42.48 5.74
C LEU A 620 32.66 -43.40 5.42
N GLY A 621 32.73 -44.19 4.34
CA GLY A 621 31.65 -45.11 3.94
C GLY A 621 31.40 -46.27 4.91
N SER A 622 32.36 -46.62 5.76
CA SER A 622 32.17 -47.69 6.77
C SER A 622 31.58 -47.19 8.09
N VAL A 623 31.53 -45.86 8.28
CA VAL A 623 30.96 -45.23 9.50
C VAL A 623 29.50 -44.84 9.26
N GLY A 624 29.11 -44.55 8.01
CA GLY A 624 27.74 -44.19 7.63
C GLY A 624 26.70 -45.32 7.74
N SER A 625 27.13 -46.59 7.70
CA SER A 625 26.23 -47.75 7.83
C SER A 625 25.78 -48.04 9.28
N MET A 626 26.27 -47.27 10.27
CA MET A 626 25.86 -47.39 11.68
C MET A 626 24.86 -46.31 12.14
N TYR A 627 24.44 -45.39 11.26
CA TYR A 627 23.56 -44.26 11.62
C TYR A 627 22.11 -44.40 11.14
N THR A 628 21.64 -45.62 10.88
CA THR A 628 20.24 -45.93 10.58
C THR A 628 19.56 -46.59 11.78
N SER A 629 19.37 -45.83 12.87
CA SER A 629 18.30 -46.15 13.82
C SER A 629 17.79 -44.87 14.47
N GLY A 630 16.46 -44.72 14.54
CA GLY A 630 15.72 -43.54 15.01
C GLY A 630 15.93 -43.15 16.48
N LYS A 631 17.02 -43.58 17.13
CA LYS A 631 17.33 -43.30 18.53
C LYS A 631 18.34 -42.17 18.76
N GLN A 632 18.89 -41.55 17.71
CA GLN A 632 19.84 -40.42 17.83
C GLN A 632 19.40 -39.11 17.16
N GLN A 633 18.18 -39.06 16.60
CA GLN A 633 17.62 -37.80 16.10
C GLN A 633 17.43 -36.78 17.23
N LEU A 634 17.17 -37.24 18.45
CA LEU A 634 17.03 -36.38 19.64
C LEU A 634 18.33 -35.66 20.04
N LEU A 635 19.51 -36.27 19.83
CA LEU A 635 20.81 -35.69 20.19
C LEU A 635 21.33 -34.75 19.09
N ALA A 636 21.03 -35.03 17.82
CA ALA A 636 21.39 -34.16 16.70
C ALA A 636 20.64 -32.82 16.72
N THR A 637 19.35 -32.82 17.07
CA THR A 637 18.53 -31.59 17.20
C THR A 637 18.95 -30.70 18.38
N THR A 638 19.75 -31.22 19.32
CA THR A 638 20.20 -30.46 20.50
C THR A 638 21.50 -29.67 20.22
N LEU A 639 22.23 -29.97 19.13
CA LEU A 639 23.57 -29.41 18.91
C LEU A 639 23.77 -28.68 17.57
N TYR A 640 23.04 -28.97 16.49
CA TYR A 640 23.22 -28.26 15.21
C TYR A 640 21.94 -28.18 14.34
N SER A 641 21.64 -26.96 13.85
CA SER A 641 20.79 -26.55 12.69
C SER A 641 19.27 -26.83 12.70
N SER A 642 18.48 -25.80 12.34
CA SER A 642 17.01 -25.86 12.12
C SER A 642 16.67 -26.91 11.07
N LYS A 643 15.47 -27.50 11.16
CA LYS A 643 15.01 -28.52 10.21
C LYS A 643 14.86 -27.97 8.77
N HIS A 644 14.68 -26.65 8.61
CA HIS A 644 14.45 -25.96 7.33
C HIS A 644 15.26 -24.66 7.18
N ASP A 645 15.55 -24.25 5.93
CA ASP A 645 16.21 -22.97 5.58
C ASP A 645 15.25 -21.78 5.74
N THR A 646 15.52 -20.98 6.76
CA THR A 646 14.75 -19.81 7.18
C THR A 646 14.69 -18.71 6.12
N SER A 647 15.77 -18.53 5.34
CA SER A 647 15.89 -17.43 4.38
C SER A 647 14.90 -17.53 3.22
N THR A 648 14.54 -18.77 2.85
CA THR A 648 13.57 -19.05 1.80
C THR A 648 12.14 -18.70 2.24
N PHE A 649 11.76 -19.00 3.48
CA PHE A 649 10.45 -18.65 4.03
C PHE A 649 10.27 -17.13 4.12
N GLU A 650 11.24 -16.41 4.71
CA GLU A 650 11.21 -14.95 4.82
C GLU A 650 11.10 -14.28 3.45
N THR A 651 11.87 -14.76 2.46
CA THR A 651 11.82 -14.22 1.10
C THR A 651 10.46 -14.40 0.44
N LEU A 652 9.82 -15.56 0.63
CA LEU A 652 8.48 -15.83 0.10
C LEU A 652 7.43 -14.96 0.79
N VAL A 653 7.40 -14.92 2.13
CA VAL A 653 6.44 -14.10 2.89
C VAL A 653 6.61 -12.62 2.56
N ARG A 654 7.85 -12.13 2.48
CA ARG A 654 8.14 -10.75 2.08
C ARG A 654 7.61 -10.45 0.69
N LYS A 655 7.83 -11.35 -0.28
CA LYS A 655 7.33 -11.19 -1.65
C LYS A 655 5.79 -11.14 -1.71
N GLU A 656 5.10 -11.98 -0.94
CA GLU A 656 3.63 -11.97 -0.88
C GLU A 656 3.08 -10.71 -0.18
N CYS A 657 3.80 -10.18 0.81
CA CYS A 657 3.38 -8.97 1.53
C CYS A 657 3.66 -7.66 0.76
N GLN A 658 4.61 -7.64 -0.16
CA GLN A 658 5.04 -6.43 -0.89
C GLN A 658 3.89 -5.74 -1.65
N ASN A 659 3.92 -4.41 -1.65
CA ASN A 659 3.03 -3.56 -2.45
C ASN A 659 3.89 -2.74 -3.41
N ASN A 660 3.74 -2.96 -4.72
CA ASN A 660 4.52 -2.25 -5.76
C ASN A 660 6.04 -2.31 -5.55
N GLY A 661 6.55 -3.40 -4.95
CA GLY A 661 7.99 -3.57 -4.66
C GLY A 661 8.50 -2.87 -3.39
N GLU A 662 7.62 -2.22 -2.63
CA GLU A 662 7.93 -1.68 -1.29
C GLU A 662 7.42 -2.63 -0.19
N ASP A 663 8.14 -2.68 0.93
CA ASP A 663 7.72 -3.43 2.11
C ASP A 663 6.83 -2.53 3.01
N PRO A 664 5.51 -2.77 3.09
CA PRO A 664 4.62 -1.94 3.89
C PRO A 664 4.74 -2.28 5.38
N SER A 665 4.54 -1.28 6.24
CA SER A 665 4.22 -1.49 7.66
C SER A 665 2.78 -1.98 7.83
N TRP A 666 2.46 -2.54 9.00
CA TRP A 666 1.09 -2.99 9.28
C TRP A 666 0.04 -1.88 9.09
N ILE A 667 0.30 -0.68 9.62
CA ILE A 667 -0.62 0.45 9.50
C ILE A 667 -0.79 0.96 8.06
N ASP A 668 0.17 0.68 7.17
CA ASP A 668 0.08 1.06 5.74
C ASP A 668 -1.03 0.31 5.01
N SER A 669 -1.53 -0.80 5.57
CA SER A 669 -2.68 -1.52 5.01
C SER A 669 -4.03 -0.86 5.30
N ALA A 670 -4.14 -0.06 6.37
CA ALA A 670 -5.42 0.53 6.80
C ALA A 670 -6.12 1.40 5.75
N PRO A 671 -5.42 2.22 4.92
CA PRO A 671 -6.06 3.03 3.88
C PRO A 671 -6.70 2.24 2.74
N PHE A 672 -6.36 0.94 2.59
CA PHE A 672 -6.92 0.09 1.54
C PHE A 672 -8.27 -0.52 1.92
N GLY A 673 -8.73 -0.33 3.16
CA GLY A 673 -9.98 -0.90 3.66
C GLY A 673 -9.81 -2.31 4.21
N GLY A 674 -10.90 -3.09 4.17
CA GLY A 674 -10.95 -4.41 4.78
C GLY A 674 -11.12 -4.37 6.31
N PRO A 675 -11.04 -5.53 6.97
CA PRO A 675 -11.21 -5.63 8.40
C PRO A 675 -9.99 -5.08 9.14
N LYS A 676 -10.20 -4.82 10.42
CA LYS A 676 -9.10 -4.69 11.38
C LYS A 676 -8.43 -6.06 11.50
N VAL A 677 -7.14 -6.14 11.29
CA VAL A 677 -6.38 -7.41 11.33
C VAL A 677 -5.31 -7.32 12.38
N CYS A 678 -5.19 -8.37 13.19
CA CYS A 678 -4.09 -8.54 14.12
C CYS A 678 -3.58 -9.98 14.15
N CYS A 679 -2.28 -10.14 14.40
CA CYS A 679 -1.63 -11.44 14.47
C CYS A 679 -0.87 -11.58 15.78
N VAL A 680 -0.91 -12.79 16.34
CA VAL A 680 -0.32 -13.08 17.66
C VAL A 680 1.05 -13.71 17.50
N SER A 681 2.04 -13.19 18.21
CA SER A 681 3.37 -13.78 18.38
C SER A 681 3.76 -13.79 19.86
N THR A 682 4.74 -14.59 20.24
CA THR A 682 5.23 -14.65 21.63
C THR A 682 6.56 -13.90 21.75
N LEU A 683 6.59 -12.82 22.53
CA LEU A 683 7.81 -12.09 22.86
C LEU A 683 8.60 -12.85 23.92
N THR A 684 9.79 -13.35 23.55
CA THR A 684 10.65 -14.15 24.44
C THR A 684 11.79 -13.35 25.06
N SER A 685 12.03 -12.13 24.58
CA SER A 685 13.04 -11.23 25.17
C SER A 685 12.61 -10.61 26.50
N THR A 686 11.37 -10.84 26.93
CA THR A 686 10.85 -10.37 28.20
C THR A 686 10.50 -11.55 29.09
N ALA A 687 10.73 -11.42 30.39
CA ALA A 687 10.38 -12.41 31.39
C ALA A 687 9.28 -11.86 32.31
N PRO A 688 8.11 -12.52 32.42
CA PRO A 688 7.71 -13.74 31.68
C PRO A 688 7.51 -13.47 30.17
N ALA A 689 7.58 -14.53 29.37
CA ALA A 689 7.21 -14.46 27.95
C ALA A 689 5.73 -14.05 27.85
N ALA A 690 5.42 -13.20 26.87
CA ALA A 690 4.09 -12.60 26.76
C ALA A 690 3.62 -12.54 25.30
N PRO A 691 2.30 -12.64 25.04
CA PRO A 691 1.79 -12.44 23.71
C PRO A 691 2.05 -11.01 23.21
N TYR A 692 2.07 -10.84 21.90
CA TYR A 692 2.23 -9.55 21.26
C TYR A 692 1.42 -9.49 19.97
N LEU A 693 0.78 -8.35 19.76
CA LEU A 693 -0.10 -8.12 18.63
C LEU A 693 0.60 -7.26 17.58
N PHE A 694 0.81 -7.85 16.42
CA PHE A 694 1.06 -7.10 15.19
C PHE A 694 -0.28 -6.73 14.59
N ARG A 695 -0.54 -5.45 14.30
CA ARG A 695 -1.90 -4.99 13.98
C ARG A 695 -1.93 -3.86 12.96
N ASN A 696 -2.92 -3.87 12.07
CA ASN A 696 -3.12 -2.81 11.07
C ASN A 696 -3.89 -1.59 11.57
N TYR A 697 -4.00 -1.43 12.89
CA TYR A 697 -4.75 -0.37 13.52
C TYR A 697 -4.03 0.10 14.78
N GLU A 698 -4.39 1.30 15.22
CA GLU A 698 -3.97 1.85 16.50
C GLU A 698 -5.18 2.01 17.41
N TYR A 699 -4.96 1.94 18.72
CA TYR A 699 -6.03 2.12 19.69
C TYR A 699 -6.48 3.58 19.74
N PRO A 700 -7.78 3.84 19.94
CA PRO A 700 -8.24 5.17 20.34
C PRO A 700 -7.53 5.63 21.61
N THR A 701 -7.30 6.94 21.76
CA THR A 701 -6.53 7.52 22.88
C THR A 701 -7.06 7.15 24.26
N ASN A 702 -8.37 6.92 24.39
CA ASN A 702 -9.03 6.60 25.64
C ASN A 702 -9.12 5.08 25.92
N ALA A 703 -8.65 4.23 24.99
CA ALA A 703 -8.77 2.76 25.08
C ALA A 703 -7.54 2.07 25.70
N ALA A 704 -6.44 2.79 25.92
CA ALA A 704 -5.24 2.24 26.55
C ALA A 704 -5.39 2.18 28.08
N GLY A 705 -5.50 0.97 28.62
CA GLY A 705 -5.58 0.70 30.06
C GLY A 705 -4.35 -0.05 30.59
N GLU A 706 -4.32 -0.27 31.90
CA GLU A 706 -3.21 -0.97 32.61
C GLU A 706 -3.00 -2.42 32.11
N TYR A 707 -4.04 -3.02 31.52
CA TYR A 707 -4.05 -4.39 30.99
C TYR A 707 -4.07 -4.44 29.44
N THR A 708 -3.61 -3.40 28.76
CA THR A 708 -3.51 -3.42 27.29
C THR A 708 -2.43 -4.40 26.84
N GLN A 709 -2.79 -5.30 25.91
CA GLN A 709 -1.82 -6.23 25.36
C GLN A 709 -0.72 -5.46 24.64
N ARG A 710 0.53 -5.91 24.80
CA ARG A 710 1.63 -5.33 24.03
C ARG A 710 1.39 -5.57 22.54
N GLY A 711 1.68 -4.55 21.73
CA GLY A 711 1.51 -4.64 20.30
C GLY A 711 1.95 -3.37 19.59
N SER A 712 2.06 -3.44 18.27
CA SER A 712 2.46 -2.30 17.44
C SER A 712 1.92 -2.44 16.02
N CYS A 713 1.69 -1.29 15.39
CA CYS A 713 1.33 -1.17 13.98
C CYS A 713 2.49 -0.63 13.11
N ASN A 714 3.65 -0.35 13.72
CA ASN A 714 4.83 0.24 13.05
C ASN A 714 5.79 -0.81 12.42
N HIS A 715 5.68 -2.08 12.80
CA HIS A 715 6.51 -3.15 12.22
C HIS A 715 6.18 -3.38 10.75
N LEU A 716 7.09 -3.98 9.98
CA LEU A 716 6.78 -4.40 8.63
C LEU A 716 5.76 -5.54 8.63
N LEU A 717 4.89 -5.57 7.63
CA LEU A 717 3.82 -6.55 7.52
C LEU A 717 4.37 -7.98 7.51
N TRP A 718 5.40 -8.22 6.70
CA TRP A 718 6.03 -9.54 6.56
C TRP A 718 6.77 -9.99 7.84
N GLU A 719 7.34 -9.06 8.61
CA GLU A 719 8.02 -9.35 9.88
C GLU A 719 7.02 -9.89 10.91
N GLY A 720 5.83 -9.27 11.00
CA GLY A 720 4.78 -9.73 11.92
C GLY A 720 4.25 -11.12 11.56
N VAL A 721 4.10 -11.41 10.27
CA VAL A 721 3.70 -12.75 9.80
C VAL A 721 4.77 -13.79 10.13
N CYS A 722 6.05 -13.49 9.86
CA CYS A 722 7.15 -14.39 10.18
C CYS A 722 7.28 -14.63 11.69
N ALA A 723 7.17 -13.57 12.50
CA ALA A 723 7.20 -13.65 13.96
C ALA A 723 6.06 -14.51 14.51
N SER A 724 4.86 -14.43 13.93
CA SER A 724 3.70 -15.23 14.33
C SER A 724 3.84 -16.71 13.98
N ALA A 725 4.51 -17.04 12.86
CA ALA A 725 4.68 -18.41 12.36
C ALA A 725 6.04 -19.05 12.71
N ALA A 726 6.86 -18.40 13.54
CA ALA A 726 8.19 -18.87 13.91
C ALA A 726 8.15 -20.03 14.93
N ALA A 727 7.63 -21.19 14.50
CA ALA A 727 7.48 -22.37 15.34
C ALA A 727 8.85 -22.88 15.84
N PRO A 728 9.06 -22.96 17.18
CA PRO A 728 10.29 -23.51 17.74
C PRO A 728 10.54 -24.93 17.23
N TYR A 729 11.80 -25.27 16.95
CA TYR A 729 12.27 -26.58 16.43
C TYR A 729 11.95 -26.90 14.96
N TYR A 730 10.86 -26.36 14.39
CA TYR A 730 10.50 -26.58 12.98
C TYR A 730 11.20 -25.58 12.05
N LEU A 731 10.95 -24.27 12.23
CA LEU A 731 11.41 -23.22 11.30
C LEU A 731 12.60 -22.40 11.82
N TYR A 732 12.79 -22.34 13.13
CA TYR A 732 13.76 -21.45 13.78
C TYR A 732 14.44 -22.15 14.96
N LEU A 733 15.77 -22.32 14.88
CA LEU A 733 16.59 -22.72 16.03
C LEU A 733 17.08 -21.49 16.83
N ASP A 734 17.16 -20.33 16.16
CA ASP A 734 17.30 -18.99 16.75
C ASP A 734 15.97 -18.23 16.57
N ALA A 735 15.36 -17.73 17.66
CA ALA A 735 14.12 -16.95 17.60
C ALA A 735 14.18 -15.80 16.57
N PHE A 736 13.11 -15.58 15.80
CA PHE A 736 13.03 -14.50 14.81
C PHE A 736 13.27 -13.16 15.52
N ALA A 737 14.26 -12.41 15.07
CA ALA A 737 14.70 -11.21 15.76
C ALA A 737 14.38 -9.95 14.94
N ILE A 738 13.70 -9.00 15.58
CA ILE A 738 13.52 -7.64 15.05
C ILE A 738 14.30 -6.73 16.01
N ASP A 739 15.30 -6.04 15.48
CA ASP A 739 16.28 -5.27 16.25
C ASP A 739 16.95 -6.08 17.37
N SER A 740 16.61 -5.78 18.64
CA SER A 740 17.13 -6.45 19.84
C SER A 740 16.12 -7.38 20.50
N GLN A 741 14.93 -7.52 19.93
CA GLN A 741 13.83 -8.32 20.46
C GLN A 741 13.68 -9.62 19.67
N ARG A 742 13.34 -10.68 20.39
CA ARG A 742 13.19 -12.05 19.89
C ARG A 742 11.76 -12.53 20.01
N TRP A 743 11.28 -13.10 18.92
CA TRP A 743 9.92 -13.55 18.70
C TRP A 743 9.90 -15.04 18.39
N VAL A 744 8.88 -15.73 18.86
CA VAL A 744 8.56 -17.10 18.47
C VAL A 744 7.07 -17.19 18.17
N ASP A 745 6.64 -18.33 17.62
CA ASP A 745 5.24 -18.58 17.27
C ASP A 745 4.25 -18.17 18.36
N GLY A 746 3.14 -17.56 17.94
CA GLY A 746 2.05 -17.18 18.83
C GLY A 746 1.43 -18.37 19.56
N ALA A 747 1.52 -19.58 18.98
CA ALA A 747 1.00 -20.81 19.58
C ALA A 747 1.60 -21.13 20.95
N MET A 748 2.78 -20.61 21.28
CA MET A 748 3.39 -20.77 22.60
C MET A 748 2.64 -20.06 23.73
N THR A 749 1.81 -19.06 23.41
CA THR A 749 1.03 -18.30 24.41
C THR A 749 -0.45 -18.21 24.09
N CYS A 750 -0.83 -18.23 22.81
CA CYS A 750 -2.21 -18.04 22.36
C CYS A 750 -2.40 -18.67 20.97
N ASN A 751 -2.51 -20.01 20.92
CA ASN A 751 -2.73 -20.72 19.66
C ASN A 751 -4.12 -20.47 19.07
N ASN A 752 -5.17 -20.49 19.91
CA ASN A 752 -6.51 -20.04 19.55
C ASN A 752 -6.67 -18.56 19.93
N PRO A 753 -6.68 -17.63 18.96
CA PRO A 753 -6.70 -16.20 19.25
C PRO A 753 -8.11 -15.65 19.53
N ALA A 754 -9.16 -16.46 19.62
CA ALA A 754 -10.53 -15.99 19.73
C ALA A 754 -10.78 -15.11 20.98
N MET A 755 -10.22 -15.48 22.13
CA MET A 755 -10.34 -14.68 23.36
C MET A 755 -9.62 -13.33 23.21
N MET A 756 -8.44 -13.33 22.57
CA MET A 756 -7.70 -12.11 22.25
C MET A 756 -8.50 -11.22 21.30
N ALA A 757 -9.12 -11.78 20.26
CA ALA A 757 -9.93 -11.05 19.31
C ALA A 757 -11.14 -10.37 19.97
N VAL A 758 -11.83 -11.06 20.89
CA VAL A 758 -12.93 -10.47 21.68
C VAL A 758 -12.44 -9.30 22.52
N ALA A 759 -11.28 -9.45 23.19
CA ALA A 759 -10.69 -8.37 23.99
C ALA A 759 -10.29 -7.16 23.12
N GLU A 760 -9.75 -7.40 21.91
CA GLU A 760 -9.40 -6.35 20.96
C GLU A 760 -10.62 -5.64 20.38
N ALA A 761 -11.70 -6.38 20.05
CA ALA A 761 -12.95 -5.80 19.59
C ALA A 761 -13.53 -4.83 20.62
N ARG A 762 -13.52 -5.20 21.91
CA ARG A 762 -14.01 -4.33 22.99
C ARG A 762 -13.15 -3.09 23.21
N ARG A 763 -11.85 -3.14 22.88
CA ARG A 763 -10.97 -1.95 22.93
C ARG A 763 -11.19 -1.02 21.75
N LEU A 764 -11.39 -1.57 20.56
CA LEU A 764 -11.63 -0.79 19.35
C LEU A 764 -13.02 -0.16 19.34
N TRP A 765 -14.01 -0.91 19.81
CA TRP A 765 -15.43 -0.53 19.80
C TRP A 765 -16.07 -0.79 21.17
N PRO A 766 -15.75 0.03 22.20
CA PRO A 766 -16.27 -0.17 23.54
C PRO A 766 -17.81 -0.07 23.60
N ASP A 767 -18.39 0.81 22.78
CA ASP A 767 -19.83 1.09 22.75
C ASP A 767 -20.64 0.20 21.80
N LYS A 768 -20.01 -0.80 21.16
CA LYS A 768 -20.67 -1.69 20.19
C LYS A 768 -20.85 -3.09 20.76
N ASN A 769 -22.01 -3.69 20.49
CA ASN A 769 -22.27 -5.09 20.81
C ASN A 769 -21.51 -6.02 19.86
N ILE A 770 -21.12 -7.20 20.33
CA ILE A 770 -20.57 -8.25 19.48
C ILE A 770 -21.74 -9.03 18.90
N GLU A 771 -21.82 -9.14 17.58
CA GLU A 771 -22.86 -9.90 16.88
C GLU A 771 -22.50 -11.38 16.84
N CYS A 772 -21.30 -11.67 16.33
CA CYS A 772 -20.80 -13.04 16.28
C CYS A 772 -19.27 -13.12 16.40
N VAL A 773 -18.83 -14.27 16.93
CA VAL A 773 -17.43 -14.68 16.96
C VAL A 773 -17.32 -16.04 16.27
N VAL A 774 -16.60 -16.09 15.16
CA VAL A 774 -16.32 -17.31 14.40
C VAL A 774 -14.86 -17.70 14.64
N SER A 775 -14.65 -18.84 15.29
CA SER A 775 -13.32 -19.41 15.59
C SER A 775 -13.12 -20.68 14.76
N LEU A 776 -12.06 -20.69 13.95
CA LEU A 776 -11.72 -21.78 13.04
C LEU A 776 -10.47 -22.52 13.52
N GLY A 777 -10.61 -23.82 13.75
CA GLY A 777 -9.50 -24.72 14.06
C GLY A 777 -8.88 -25.33 12.80
N SER A 778 -7.72 -25.94 12.97
CA SER A 778 -7.00 -26.68 11.92
C SER A 778 -7.18 -28.20 12.00
N GLY A 779 -8.16 -28.68 12.77
CA GLY A 779 -8.44 -30.09 12.98
C GLY A 779 -7.80 -30.68 14.24
N GLU A 780 -8.52 -31.62 14.84
CA GLU A 780 -8.17 -32.33 16.07
C GLU A 780 -8.50 -33.82 15.94
N TYR A 781 -7.92 -34.65 16.80
CA TYR A 781 -8.12 -36.09 16.81
C TYR A 781 -8.51 -36.56 18.21
N THR A 782 -9.17 -37.72 18.28
CA THR A 782 -9.66 -38.26 19.54
C THR A 782 -8.50 -38.58 20.50
N PRO A 783 -8.59 -38.16 21.79
CA PRO A 783 -7.55 -38.46 22.77
C PRO A 783 -7.31 -39.97 22.89
N HIS A 784 -6.06 -40.37 22.75
CA HIS A 784 -5.60 -41.75 22.92
C HIS A 784 -4.60 -41.87 24.08
N ASP A 785 -4.45 -43.09 24.61
CA ASP A 785 -3.38 -43.40 25.56
C ASP A 785 -2.02 -43.12 24.93
N ARG A 786 -1.16 -42.35 25.62
CA ARG A 786 0.18 -42.03 25.13
C ARG A 786 1.05 -43.27 25.11
N ASP A 787 1.84 -43.39 24.05
CA ASP A 787 2.89 -44.41 23.98
C ASP A 787 3.91 -44.24 25.12
N PRO A 788 4.57 -45.33 25.56
CA PRO A 788 5.60 -45.26 26.59
C PRO A 788 6.72 -44.29 26.15
N PRO A 789 7.05 -43.26 26.95
CA PRO A 789 7.99 -42.24 26.53
C PRO A 789 9.40 -42.80 26.42
N ILE A 790 10.11 -42.40 25.36
CA ILE A 790 11.51 -42.80 25.13
C ILE A 790 12.44 -42.20 26.19
N SER A 791 12.09 -41.04 26.77
CA SER A 791 12.75 -40.44 27.93
C SER A 791 11.83 -39.46 28.66
N LEU A 792 12.13 -39.15 29.92
CA LEU A 792 11.42 -38.11 30.69
C LEU A 792 11.52 -36.73 30.01
N VAL A 793 12.65 -36.43 29.36
CA VAL A 793 12.87 -35.15 28.65
C VAL A 793 11.99 -35.06 27.40
N ALA A 794 11.89 -36.13 26.63
CA ALA A 794 11.00 -36.21 25.47
C ALA A 794 9.54 -36.06 25.89
N LEU A 795 9.11 -36.80 26.92
CA LEU A 795 7.76 -36.67 27.48
C LEU A 795 7.48 -35.24 27.95
N ALA A 796 8.39 -34.65 28.73
CA ALA A 796 8.22 -33.30 29.23
C ALA A 796 8.13 -32.29 28.09
N LYS A 797 8.91 -32.45 27.03
CA LYS A 797 8.84 -31.63 25.82
C LYS A 797 7.47 -31.76 25.16
N ASP A 798 7.03 -32.98 24.84
CA ASP A 798 5.78 -33.23 24.13
C ASP A 798 4.58 -32.69 24.93
N VAL A 799 4.55 -32.95 26.25
CA VAL A 799 3.52 -32.42 27.16
C VAL A 799 3.51 -30.89 27.19
N LEU A 800 4.67 -30.24 27.26
CA LEU A 800 4.75 -28.78 27.29
C LEU A 800 4.28 -28.16 25.97
N PHE A 801 4.62 -28.76 24.84
CA PHE A 801 4.18 -28.30 23.53
C PHE A 801 2.68 -28.51 23.34
N GLU A 802 2.16 -29.70 23.60
CA GLU A 802 0.73 -30.01 23.52
C GLU A 802 -0.08 -29.09 24.44
N SER A 803 0.39 -28.87 25.68
CA SER A 803 -0.31 -27.99 26.63
C SER A 803 -0.25 -26.51 26.26
N ALA A 804 0.81 -26.05 25.58
CA ALA A 804 0.94 -24.66 25.17
C ALA A 804 0.13 -24.37 23.90
N CYS A 805 0.12 -25.31 22.97
CA CYS A 805 -0.55 -25.21 21.68
C CYS A 805 -2.03 -25.66 21.71
N ASP A 806 -2.56 -26.02 22.88
CA ASP A 806 -3.96 -26.43 23.04
C ASP A 806 -4.93 -25.30 22.63
N THR A 807 -5.88 -25.62 21.76
CA THR A 807 -6.86 -24.66 21.22
C THR A 807 -8.21 -24.75 21.93
N GLU A 808 -8.52 -25.89 22.57
CA GLU A 808 -9.86 -26.18 23.07
C GLU A 808 -10.13 -25.56 24.44
N ARG A 809 -9.13 -25.33 25.30
CA ARG A 809 -9.34 -24.56 26.55
C ARG A 809 -9.91 -23.16 26.33
N VAL A 810 -9.49 -22.51 25.25
CA VAL A 810 -10.04 -21.20 24.85
C VAL A 810 -11.48 -21.36 24.37
N HIS A 811 -11.76 -22.41 23.61
CA HIS A 811 -13.11 -22.74 23.17
C HIS A 811 -14.05 -22.99 24.35
N GLU A 812 -13.67 -23.82 25.33
CA GLU A 812 -14.42 -24.10 26.56
C GLU A 812 -14.72 -22.83 27.37
N SER A 813 -13.74 -21.93 27.45
CA SER A 813 -13.90 -20.66 28.15
C SER A 813 -14.90 -19.75 27.44
N LEU A 814 -14.79 -19.61 26.11
CA LEU A 814 -15.67 -18.75 25.32
C LEU A 814 -17.08 -19.32 25.19
N SER A 815 -17.25 -20.64 25.08
CA SER A 815 -18.56 -21.29 25.02
C SER A 815 -19.36 -21.09 26.32
N THR A 816 -18.66 -20.90 27.44
CA THR A 816 -19.28 -20.57 28.73
C THR A 816 -19.54 -19.07 28.89
N LEU A 817 -18.60 -18.22 28.47
CA LEU A 817 -18.62 -16.78 28.77
C LEU A 817 -19.36 -15.93 27.73
N LEU A 818 -19.22 -16.21 26.43
CA LEU A 818 -19.84 -15.39 25.38
C LEU A 818 -21.38 -15.40 25.43
N PRO A 819 -22.07 -16.52 25.72
CA PRO A 819 -23.53 -16.51 25.85
C PRO A 819 -24.05 -15.62 26.99
N LEU A 820 -23.21 -15.22 27.95
CA LEU A 820 -23.58 -14.26 28.99
C LEU A 820 -23.65 -12.82 28.47
N ILE A 821 -23.15 -12.55 27.27
CA ILE A 821 -23.24 -11.26 26.60
C ILE A 821 -24.53 -11.26 25.74
N PRO A 822 -25.51 -10.38 26.02
CA PRO A 822 -26.76 -10.35 25.27
C PRO A 822 -26.55 -10.18 23.76
N GLY A 823 -27.16 -11.06 22.97
CA GLY A 823 -27.13 -11.01 21.50
C GLY A 823 -25.84 -11.53 20.83
N ALA A 824 -24.78 -11.86 21.59
CA ALA A 824 -23.54 -12.37 21.02
C ALA A 824 -23.62 -13.87 20.72
N LYS A 825 -23.34 -14.25 19.47
CA LYS A 825 -23.27 -15.67 19.06
C LYS A 825 -21.82 -16.14 18.93
N TYR A 826 -21.55 -17.37 19.35
CA TYR A 826 -20.21 -17.96 19.25
C TYR A 826 -20.24 -19.25 18.42
N PHE A 827 -19.37 -19.33 17.42
CA PHE A 827 -19.23 -20.47 16.55
C PHE A 827 -17.79 -20.97 16.57
N ARG A 828 -17.61 -22.21 16.99
CA ARG A 828 -16.35 -22.96 16.84
C ARG A 828 -16.54 -24.00 15.75
N PHE A 829 -15.70 -23.94 14.72
CA PHE A 829 -15.60 -24.95 13.68
C PHE A 829 -14.20 -25.58 13.73
N ASN A 830 -14.11 -26.82 14.18
CA ASN A 830 -12.87 -27.57 14.26
C ASN A 830 -13.17 -29.04 13.93
N PRO A 831 -12.70 -29.60 12.80
CA PRO A 831 -13.00 -30.98 12.43
C PRO A 831 -12.30 -31.95 13.40
N ILE A 832 -13.07 -32.90 13.96
CA ILE A 832 -12.55 -33.93 14.88
C ILE A 832 -12.59 -35.28 14.16
N ASP A 833 -11.43 -35.80 13.78
CA ASP A 833 -11.27 -37.08 13.07
C ASP A 833 -9.86 -37.64 13.25
N GLU A 834 -9.69 -38.97 13.27
CA GLU A 834 -8.37 -39.61 13.33
C GLU A 834 -7.46 -39.22 12.14
N ARG A 835 -8.03 -38.93 10.97
CA ARG A 835 -7.30 -38.41 9.79
C ARG A 835 -6.71 -37.02 10.01
N CYS A 836 -7.12 -36.30 11.05
CA CYS A 836 -6.53 -35.01 11.43
C CYS A 836 -5.22 -35.17 12.21
N LYS A 837 -4.85 -36.40 12.61
CA LYS A 837 -3.57 -36.72 13.28
C LYS A 837 -2.42 -36.73 12.27
N ILE A 838 -2.07 -35.54 11.78
CA ILE A 838 -0.91 -35.32 10.91
C ILE A 838 0.05 -34.29 11.54
N GLU A 839 1.34 -34.43 11.24
CA GLU A 839 2.36 -33.49 11.69
C GLU A 839 2.19 -32.11 11.05
N VAL A 840 2.67 -31.09 11.75
CA VAL A 840 2.53 -29.66 11.36
C VAL A 840 3.30 -29.34 10.06
N ASP A 841 4.33 -30.12 9.75
CA ASP A 841 5.20 -30.03 8.56
C ASP A 841 5.02 -31.19 7.58
N GLU A 842 3.87 -31.88 7.61
CA GLU A 842 3.55 -32.99 6.70
C GLU A 842 3.58 -32.55 5.22
N ILE A 843 4.13 -33.41 4.35
CA ILE A 843 4.31 -33.16 2.91
C ILE A 843 3.62 -34.26 2.08
N ASN A 844 3.24 -35.37 2.71
CA ASN A 844 2.58 -36.47 2.03
C ASN A 844 1.18 -36.05 1.57
N ASN A 845 1.01 -35.91 0.26
CA ASN A 845 -0.25 -35.52 -0.36
C ASN A 845 -1.42 -36.42 0.06
N ALA A 846 -1.21 -37.73 0.27
CA ALA A 846 -2.29 -38.65 0.66
C ALA A 846 -2.82 -38.38 2.07
N LEU A 847 -1.95 -38.04 3.02
CA LEU A 847 -2.35 -37.69 4.39
C LEU A 847 -3.04 -36.32 4.42
N ILE A 848 -2.54 -35.37 3.63
CA ILE A 848 -3.17 -34.06 3.48
C ILE A 848 -4.55 -34.19 2.81
N GLU A 849 -4.69 -35.03 1.79
CA GLU A 849 -6.00 -35.34 1.19
C GLU A 849 -6.95 -35.96 2.22
N GLY A 850 -6.46 -36.91 3.05
CA GLY A 850 -7.24 -37.47 4.15
C GLY A 850 -7.78 -36.43 5.13
N LEU A 851 -6.96 -35.43 5.52
CA LEU A 851 -7.41 -34.29 6.33
C LEU A 851 -8.49 -33.47 5.62
N LEU A 852 -8.31 -33.20 4.33
CA LEU A 852 -9.28 -32.42 3.55
C LEU A 852 -10.60 -33.16 3.38
N ASP A 853 -10.57 -34.48 3.22
CA ASP A 853 -11.76 -35.33 3.13
C ASP A 853 -12.53 -35.33 4.46
N ALA A 854 -11.83 -35.52 5.58
CA ALA A 854 -12.42 -35.40 6.92
C ALA A 854 -13.06 -34.02 7.14
N THR A 855 -12.40 -32.95 6.68
CA THR A 855 -12.93 -31.58 6.75
C THR A 855 -14.19 -31.42 5.89
N SER A 856 -14.24 -32.05 4.72
CA SER A 856 -15.42 -32.06 3.83
C SER A 856 -16.61 -32.77 4.46
N GLU A 857 -16.36 -33.93 5.08
CA GLU A 857 -17.38 -34.68 5.81
C GLU A 857 -17.89 -33.87 7.01
N TYR A 858 -17.01 -33.21 7.76
CA TYR A 858 -17.36 -32.32 8.86
C TYR A 858 -18.25 -31.15 8.41
N ILE A 859 -17.89 -30.46 7.31
CA ILE A 859 -18.71 -29.38 6.72
C ILE A 859 -20.12 -29.89 6.36
N THR A 860 -20.22 -31.14 5.90
CA THR A 860 -21.49 -31.76 5.53
C THR A 860 -22.32 -32.11 6.77
N ALA A 861 -21.67 -32.62 7.83
CA ALA A 861 -22.32 -32.94 9.10
C ALA A 861 -22.83 -31.69 9.84
N GLU A 862 -22.04 -30.61 9.85
CA GLU A 862 -22.34 -29.37 10.57
C GLU A 862 -23.05 -28.32 9.69
N LYS A 863 -23.70 -28.75 8.61
CA LYS A 863 -24.28 -27.88 7.59
C LYS A 863 -25.18 -26.78 8.17
N GLU A 864 -26.05 -27.12 9.13
CA GLU A 864 -27.00 -26.18 9.74
C GLU A 864 -26.29 -25.03 10.47
N ARG A 865 -25.20 -25.32 11.18
CA ARG A 865 -24.40 -24.28 11.87
C ARG A 865 -23.65 -23.40 10.89
N PHE A 866 -23.14 -23.96 9.80
CA PHE A 866 -22.57 -23.15 8.71
C PHE A 866 -23.61 -22.26 8.06
N ASP A 867 -24.81 -22.78 7.80
CA ASP A 867 -25.92 -22.01 7.21
C ASP A 867 -26.38 -20.87 8.15
N GLU A 868 -26.40 -21.11 9.47
CA GLU A 868 -26.67 -20.09 10.48
C GLU A 868 -25.60 -18.99 10.50
N VAL A 869 -24.31 -19.34 10.48
CA VAL A 869 -23.24 -18.34 10.40
C VAL A 869 -23.34 -17.54 9.11
N CYS A 870 -23.59 -18.21 7.99
CA CYS A 870 -23.71 -17.55 6.70
C CYS A 870 -24.95 -16.65 6.61
N SER A 871 -26.04 -16.93 7.34
CA SER A 871 -27.18 -16.01 7.41
C SER A 871 -26.88 -14.77 8.25
N ILE A 872 -26.13 -14.91 9.35
CA ILE A 872 -25.68 -13.79 10.18
C ILE A 872 -24.67 -12.90 9.43
N LEU A 873 -23.76 -13.51 8.67
CA LEU A 873 -22.70 -12.79 7.94
C LEU A 873 -23.19 -12.17 6.63
N ARG A 874 -24.38 -12.56 6.13
CA ARG A 874 -25.04 -11.85 5.03
C ARG A 874 -25.53 -10.50 5.56
N ASP A 875 -25.23 -9.44 4.84
CA ASP A 875 -25.81 -8.13 5.17
C ASP A 875 -27.32 -8.17 4.85
N PRO A 876 -28.14 -7.41 5.60
CA PRO A 876 -29.57 -7.28 5.32
C PRO A 876 -29.87 -6.99 3.84
N ASP A 877 -28.98 -6.19 3.21
CA ASP A 877 -29.02 -5.81 1.79
C ASP A 877 -28.97 -6.99 0.79
N ASP A 878 -28.49 -8.19 1.17
CA ASP A 878 -28.40 -9.36 0.26
C ASP A 878 -29.64 -10.27 0.33
N ILE A 879 -30.42 -10.22 1.41
CA ILE A 879 -31.77 -10.80 1.44
C ILE A 879 -32.72 -9.95 0.56
N ASP A 880 -32.27 -8.72 0.27
CA ASP A 880 -32.95 -7.71 -0.51
C ASP A 880 -32.65 -7.74 -2.03
N GLU A 881 -32.12 -8.77 -2.69
CA GLU A 881 -32.14 -8.71 -4.19
C GLU A 881 -33.56 -9.02 -4.75
N VAL A 882 -34.31 -9.85 -4.02
CA VAL A 882 -35.74 -10.11 -4.28
C VAL A 882 -36.61 -9.10 -3.53
N ALA A 883 -36.21 -8.68 -2.32
CA ALA A 883 -36.94 -7.68 -1.56
C ALA A 883 -36.64 -6.24 -1.98
N ALA A 884 -35.46 -5.86 -2.49
CA ALA A 884 -35.16 -4.54 -3.10
C ALA A 884 -35.74 -4.38 -4.51
N LYS A 885 -36.17 -5.46 -5.17
CA LYS A 885 -37.13 -5.32 -6.29
C LYS A 885 -38.54 -4.94 -5.82
N LEU A 886 -38.83 -5.09 -4.53
CA LEU A 886 -40.07 -4.68 -3.87
C LEU A 886 -39.91 -3.45 -2.96
N LEU A 887 -38.68 -3.11 -2.54
CA LEU A 887 -38.28 -2.02 -1.63
C LEU A 887 -37.46 -0.93 -2.35
N ASP A 888 -37.65 -0.78 -3.67
CA ASP A 888 -37.21 0.39 -4.44
C ASP A 888 -38.04 1.65 -4.11
N ALA A 889 -38.28 1.88 -2.81
CA ALA A 889 -39.02 3.01 -2.27
C ALA A 889 -38.23 3.66 -1.12
N GLU A 890 -36.99 4.07 -1.42
CA GLU A 890 -36.14 4.96 -0.63
C GLU A 890 -36.96 6.01 0.15
N ILE A 891 -36.98 5.93 1.49
CA ILE A 891 -37.25 7.09 2.36
C ILE A 891 -36.22 7.07 3.49
N GLY A 892 -35.44 8.14 3.60
CA GLY A 892 -34.59 8.39 4.77
C GLY A 892 -33.41 9.32 4.49
N SER A 893 -32.66 9.12 3.40
CA SER A 893 -31.41 9.88 3.20
C SER A 893 -31.45 10.96 2.12
N ARG A 894 -32.48 10.98 1.24
CA ARG A 894 -32.55 11.88 0.07
C ARG A 894 -33.78 12.80 -0.03
N ARG A 895 -34.80 12.62 0.82
CA ARG A 895 -36.05 13.40 0.77
C ARG A 895 -36.16 14.39 1.94
N GLY A 896 -36.66 15.60 1.70
CA GLY A 896 -36.80 16.68 2.69
C GLY A 896 -38.09 16.63 3.51
N VAL A 897 -38.25 17.59 4.43
CA VAL A 897 -39.44 17.77 5.28
C VAL A 897 -40.19 19.04 4.84
N MET A 898 -41.52 18.99 4.83
CA MET A 898 -42.35 20.18 4.64
C MET A 898 -43.30 20.35 5.81
N VAL A 899 -43.23 21.50 6.46
CA VAL A 899 -44.08 21.86 7.61
C VAL A 899 -45.20 22.77 7.11
N ILE A 900 -46.44 22.39 7.38
CA ILE A 900 -47.64 23.16 7.07
C ILE A 900 -48.22 23.62 8.41
N GLU A 901 -48.36 24.93 8.58
CA GLU A 901 -48.77 25.54 9.85
C GLU A 901 -49.97 26.47 9.68
N SER A 902 -50.85 26.49 10.68
CA SER A 902 -52.04 27.36 10.74
C SER A 902 -52.30 27.80 12.19
N PRO A 903 -51.49 28.73 12.73
CA PRO A 903 -51.62 29.18 14.12
C PRO A 903 -52.89 30.02 14.34
N ARG A 904 -53.55 29.88 15.50
CA ARG A 904 -54.72 30.72 15.89
C ARG A 904 -54.28 32.13 16.31
N PHE A 905 -53.10 32.24 16.91
CA PHE A 905 -52.49 33.50 17.34
C PHE A 905 -50.96 33.45 17.30
N GLU A 906 -50.32 34.61 17.37
CA GLU A 906 -48.90 34.82 17.02
C GLU A 906 -47.90 34.02 17.88
N HIS A 907 -48.28 33.68 19.11
CA HIS A 907 -47.47 32.91 20.07
C HIS A 907 -47.73 31.39 20.02
N GLU A 908 -48.65 30.92 19.19
CA GLU A 908 -49.00 29.50 19.04
C GLU A 908 -48.09 28.76 18.05
N LEU A 909 -47.13 29.46 17.41
CA LEU A 909 -46.06 28.87 16.61
C LEU A 909 -45.13 28.10 17.56
N SER A 910 -45.46 26.81 17.72
CA SER A 910 -44.96 25.95 18.77
C SER A 910 -43.44 25.70 18.70
N GLU A 911 -42.85 25.48 19.86
CA GLU A 911 -41.49 24.94 20.05
C GLU A 911 -41.20 23.75 19.11
N CYS A 912 -42.23 22.97 18.72
CA CYS A 912 -42.13 21.88 17.75
C CYS A 912 -41.67 22.31 16.35
N SER A 913 -42.24 23.38 15.76
CA SER A 913 -41.82 23.86 14.42
C SER A 913 -40.35 24.33 14.46
N ALA A 914 -39.96 25.02 15.54
CA ALA A 914 -38.59 25.45 15.77
C ALA A 914 -37.64 24.25 15.96
N THR A 915 -38.05 23.26 16.74
CA THR A 915 -37.28 22.02 16.98
C THR A 915 -37.02 21.25 15.69
N ILE A 916 -38.02 21.13 14.82
CA ILE A 916 -37.87 20.49 13.50
C ILE A 916 -36.94 21.33 12.61
N SER A 917 -37.07 22.66 12.65
CA SER A 917 -36.19 23.57 11.91
C SER A 917 -34.72 23.47 12.32
N ASP A 918 -34.46 23.44 13.63
CA ASP A 918 -33.12 23.29 14.20
C ASP A 918 -32.55 21.91 13.88
N PHE A 919 -33.36 20.85 14.01
CA PHE A 919 -32.96 19.49 13.64
C PHE A 919 -32.57 19.40 12.16
N CYS A 920 -33.41 19.89 11.25
CA CYS A 920 -33.14 19.87 9.82
C CYS A 920 -31.90 20.71 9.47
N SER A 921 -31.72 21.88 10.10
CA SER A 921 -30.57 22.76 9.90
C SER A 921 -29.26 22.11 10.37
N LEU A 922 -29.28 21.47 11.54
CA LEU A 922 -28.12 20.79 12.13
C LEU A 922 -27.70 19.54 11.32
N ARG A 923 -28.62 18.96 10.54
CA ARG A 923 -28.39 17.75 9.73
C ARG A 923 -28.38 17.98 8.22
N SER A 924 -28.44 19.24 7.76
CA SER A 924 -28.51 19.60 6.33
C SER A 924 -29.67 18.94 5.57
N ILE A 925 -30.82 18.75 6.22
CA ILE A 925 -32.04 18.21 5.59
C ILE A 925 -32.83 19.36 4.97
N ALA A 926 -33.29 19.21 3.72
CA ALA A 926 -34.10 20.23 3.06
C ALA A 926 -35.44 20.41 3.80
N LEU A 927 -35.72 21.64 4.26
CA LEU A 927 -36.94 22.00 4.97
C LEU A 927 -37.69 23.13 4.24
N LYS A 928 -39.01 23.01 4.13
CA LYS A 928 -39.88 24.07 3.60
C LYS A 928 -41.06 24.29 4.54
N THR A 929 -41.37 25.54 4.85
CA THR A 929 -42.50 25.90 5.72
C THR A 929 -43.58 26.63 4.92
N VAL A 930 -44.85 26.29 5.15
CA VAL A 930 -46.02 26.95 4.56
C VAL A 930 -46.98 27.35 5.67
N ASP A 931 -47.11 28.65 5.88
CA ASP A 931 -48.07 29.24 6.81
C ASP A 931 -49.38 29.54 6.08
N CYS A 932 -50.40 28.74 6.36
CA CYS A 932 -51.73 28.86 5.77
C CYS A 932 -52.52 30.08 6.29
N SER A 933 -52.18 30.59 7.47
CA SER A 933 -52.87 31.76 8.06
C SER A 933 -52.52 33.08 7.35
N LYS A 934 -51.33 33.15 6.73
CA LYS A 934 -50.86 34.30 5.93
C LYS A 934 -51.38 34.31 4.49
N ILE A 935 -52.14 33.30 4.11
CA ILE A 935 -52.79 33.24 2.80
C ILE A 935 -54.03 34.13 2.88
N GLU A 936 -53.85 35.45 2.78
CA GLU A 936 -54.97 36.39 2.79
C GLU A 936 -55.97 36.07 1.66
N ALA A 937 -57.27 36.10 2.00
CA ALA A 937 -58.39 35.93 1.08
C ALA A 937 -58.52 37.09 0.07
N ASP A 938 -57.79 38.18 0.28
CA ASP A 938 -57.82 39.37 -0.56
C ASP A 938 -56.65 39.39 -1.55
N GLN A 939 -56.83 38.67 -2.66
CA GLN A 939 -56.50 39.09 -4.03
C GLN A 939 -56.57 37.87 -4.96
N ILE A 940 -57.43 38.01 -5.98
CA ILE A 940 -57.70 37.09 -7.10
C ILE A 940 -58.93 36.19 -6.88
N GLU A 941 -60.01 36.53 -7.59
CA GLU A 941 -61.17 35.68 -7.83
C GLU A 941 -60.71 34.28 -8.31
N GLY A 942 -60.93 33.27 -7.48
CA GLY A 942 -60.88 31.86 -7.87
C GLY A 942 -59.79 30.97 -7.26
N SER A 943 -58.84 31.49 -6.45
CA SER A 943 -57.84 30.63 -5.78
C SER A 943 -58.26 30.26 -4.35
N ASN A 944 -58.85 29.07 -4.18
CA ASN A 944 -59.09 28.43 -2.88
C ASN A 944 -57.74 28.08 -2.19
N ILE A 945 -57.66 28.07 -0.86
CA ILE A 945 -56.45 27.68 -0.09
C ILE A 945 -55.84 26.35 -0.56
N VAL A 946 -56.70 25.44 -1.03
CA VAL A 946 -56.34 24.13 -1.59
C VAL A 946 -55.45 24.26 -2.82
N SER A 947 -55.71 25.23 -3.71
CA SER A 947 -54.91 25.40 -4.92
C SER A 947 -53.51 25.93 -4.61
N LYS A 948 -53.40 26.82 -3.62
CA LYS A 948 -52.11 27.33 -3.13
C LYS A 948 -51.32 26.25 -2.39
N LEU A 949 -51.99 25.40 -1.61
CA LEU A 949 -51.36 24.23 -0.97
C LEU A 949 -50.86 23.23 -2.01
N SER A 950 -51.69 22.94 -3.02
CA SER A 950 -51.34 22.09 -4.16
C SER A 950 -50.10 22.60 -4.90
N GLU A 951 -50.05 23.91 -5.20
CA GLU A 951 -48.89 24.56 -5.83
C GLU A 951 -47.63 24.48 -4.97
N ALA A 952 -47.76 24.67 -3.65
CA ALA A 952 -46.65 24.59 -2.71
C ALA A 952 -46.03 23.19 -2.64
N LEU A 953 -46.87 22.15 -2.64
CA LEU A 953 -46.48 20.73 -2.65
C LEU A 953 -45.85 20.33 -4.01
N MET A 954 -46.43 20.76 -5.12
CA MET A 954 -45.90 20.50 -6.47
C MET A 954 -44.52 21.14 -6.69
N ARG A 955 -44.26 22.31 -6.09
CA ARG A 955 -42.94 22.99 -6.16
C ARG A 955 -41.85 22.34 -5.29
N ALA A 956 -42.18 21.32 -4.49
CA ALA A 956 -41.25 20.64 -3.60
C ALA A 956 -41.27 19.12 -3.79
N PRO A 957 -40.90 18.60 -4.99
CA PRO A 957 -41.04 17.19 -5.35
C PRO A 957 -40.20 16.25 -4.46
N ASN A 958 -39.07 16.74 -3.95
CA ASN A 958 -38.14 15.99 -3.10
C ASN A 958 -38.60 15.88 -1.64
N THR A 959 -39.82 16.31 -1.29
CA THR A 959 -40.35 16.21 0.09
C THR A 959 -40.77 14.77 0.39
N GLY A 960 -40.29 14.16 1.46
CA GLY A 960 -40.66 12.80 1.89
C GLY A 960 -41.65 12.79 3.05
N VAL A 961 -41.62 13.82 3.90
CA VAL A 961 -42.45 13.94 5.09
C VAL A 961 -43.26 15.24 5.04
N LEU A 962 -44.58 15.13 5.26
CA LEU A 962 -45.48 16.26 5.43
C LEU A 962 -45.88 16.36 6.90
N HIS A 963 -45.53 17.47 7.55
CA HIS A 963 -45.83 17.71 8.96
C HIS A 963 -46.90 18.80 9.08
N PHE A 964 -48.08 18.44 9.60
CA PHE A 964 -49.17 19.36 9.89
C PHE A 964 -49.10 19.83 11.34
N ASN A 965 -48.72 21.09 11.51
CA ASN A 965 -48.82 21.84 12.75
C ASN A 965 -50.09 22.71 12.73
N CYS A 966 -51.24 22.05 12.72
CA CYS A 966 -52.56 22.66 12.63
C CYS A 966 -53.50 22.08 13.68
N HIS A 967 -54.53 22.83 14.06
CA HIS A 967 -55.61 22.31 14.89
C HIS A 967 -56.56 21.45 14.06
N SER A 968 -57.23 20.51 14.72
CA SER A 968 -58.27 19.67 14.13
C SER A 968 -59.50 19.63 15.01
N ASP A 969 -60.65 19.45 14.37
CA ASP A 969 -61.92 19.16 15.01
C ASP A 969 -62.68 18.09 14.21
N ILE A 970 -63.98 17.96 14.44
CA ILE A 970 -64.85 16.98 13.78
C ILE A 970 -64.96 17.18 12.25
N ASP A 971 -64.72 18.39 11.75
CA ASP A 971 -64.88 18.75 10.34
C ASP A 971 -63.57 18.60 9.54
N GLY A 972 -62.43 18.50 10.23
CA GLY A 972 -61.11 18.20 9.63
C GLY A 972 -59.98 19.01 10.25
N LEU A 973 -58.89 19.21 9.50
CA LEU A 973 -57.80 20.11 9.90
C LEU A 973 -58.11 21.55 9.55
N VAL A 974 -57.99 22.48 10.49
CA VAL A 974 -58.22 23.91 10.27
C VAL A 974 -57.03 24.52 9.53
N LEU A 975 -57.27 24.97 8.29
CA LEU A 975 -56.25 25.62 7.46
C LEU A 975 -56.29 27.15 7.55
N ALA A 976 -57.42 27.74 7.95
CA ALA A 976 -57.55 29.19 8.13
C ALA A 976 -58.51 29.55 9.27
N TRP A 977 -58.28 30.73 9.86
CA TRP A 977 -59.02 31.26 10.99
C TRP A 977 -59.69 32.59 10.67
N GLN A 978 -60.93 32.78 11.11
CA GLN A 978 -61.68 34.03 11.02
C GLN A 978 -61.82 34.68 12.40
N LYS A 979 -61.78 36.01 12.45
CA LYS A 979 -61.90 36.79 13.68
C LYS A 979 -63.23 37.53 13.73
N ASP A 980 -64.01 37.34 14.79
CA ASP A 980 -65.27 38.05 15.07
C ASP A 980 -65.31 38.61 16.50
N MET A 981 -66.30 39.45 16.82
CA MET A 981 -66.42 40.10 18.14
C MET A 981 -67.71 39.63 18.82
N THR A 982 -67.61 39.31 20.12
CA THR A 982 -68.77 38.92 20.94
C THR A 982 -68.72 39.60 22.30
N ALA A 983 -69.88 39.86 22.91
CA ALA A 983 -69.98 40.45 24.24
C ALA A 983 -70.75 39.50 25.17
N ILE A 984 -70.21 39.26 26.37
CA ILE A 984 -70.82 38.42 27.40
C ILE A 984 -71.14 39.27 28.61
N ALA A 985 -72.42 39.35 28.99
CA ALA A 985 -72.87 40.13 30.14
C ALA A 985 -72.81 39.30 31.44
N GLU A 986 -72.40 39.91 32.53
CA GLU A 986 -72.33 39.33 33.87
C GLU A 986 -73.09 40.24 34.87
N PRO A 987 -74.03 39.68 35.66
CA PRO A 987 -74.45 38.28 35.69
C PRO A 987 -75.38 37.90 34.52
N SER A 988 -75.17 36.74 33.89
CA SER A 988 -76.13 36.15 32.94
C SER A 988 -75.94 34.63 32.84
N ALA A 989 -76.97 33.91 32.40
CA ALA A 989 -76.88 32.47 32.13
C ALA A 989 -75.81 32.14 31.06
N ILE A 990 -75.55 33.07 30.14
CA ILE A 990 -74.50 32.92 29.13
C ILE A 990 -73.11 33.01 29.78
N ALA A 991 -72.94 33.86 30.80
CA ALA A 991 -71.68 33.96 31.53
C ALA A 991 -71.38 32.69 32.35
N GLU A 992 -72.38 32.14 33.02
CA GLU A 992 -72.26 30.86 33.73
C GLU A 992 -71.91 29.72 32.76
N LEU A 993 -72.58 29.66 31.60
CA LEU A 993 -72.32 28.64 30.59
C LEU A 993 -70.94 28.81 29.94
N PHE A 994 -70.48 30.04 29.77
CA PHE A 994 -69.14 30.35 29.25
C PHE A 994 -68.04 29.83 30.18
N LEU A 995 -68.15 30.10 31.49
CA LEU A 995 -67.20 29.60 32.50
C LEU A 995 -67.28 28.07 32.64
N GLN A 996 -68.48 27.49 32.54
CA GLN A 996 -68.65 26.04 32.54
C GLN A 996 -67.98 25.38 31.32
N LYS A 997 -68.13 25.98 30.13
CA LYS A 997 -67.63 25.44 28.86
C LYS A 997 -66.16 25.77 28.59
N SER A 998 -65.60 26.81 29.20
CA SER A 998 -64.15 27.05 29.20
C SER A 998 -63.41 25.97 30.01
N GLY A 999 -64.08 25.41 31.03
CA GLY A 999 -63.45 24.48 31.97
C GLY A 999 -62.35 25.16 32.78
N THR A 1000 -62.48 26.47 33.01
CA THR A 1000 -61.59 27.27 33.88
C THR A 1000 -62.04 27.17 35.34
N ALA A 1001 -61.12 27.34 36.28
CA ALA A 1001 -61.43 27.29 37.72
C ALA A 1001 -62.00 28.59 38.30
N TYR A 1002 -62.29 29.59 37.47
CA TYR A 1002 -62.76 30.92 37.90
C TYR A 1002 -64.28 30.95 38.07
N ASP A 1003 -64.75 31.61 39.14
CA ASP A 1003 -66.17 31.71 39.48
C ASP A 1003 -66.88 32.87 38.75
N THR A 1004 -66.14 33.83 38.20
CA THR A 1004 -66.66 35.04 37.53
C THR A 1004 -65.87 35.36 36.27
N ILE A 1005 -66.52 35.98 35.28
CA ILE A 1005 -65.83 36.44 34.05
C ILE A 1005 -64.88 37.59 34.39
N ALA A 1006 -65.22 38.41 35.40
CA ALA A 1006 -64.33 39.41 35.96
C ALA A 1006 -62.95 38.83 36.33
N GLN A 1007 -62.94 37.77 37.14
CA GLN A 1007 -61.71 37.12 37.57
C GLN A 1007 -60.95 36.54 36.39
N LEU A 1008 -61.65 35.83 35.50
CA LEU A 1008 -61.06 35.23 34.31
C LEU A 1008 -60.33 36.28 33.45
N CYS A 1009 -60.96 37.41 33.15
CA CYS A 1009 -60.36 38.46 32.31
C CYS A 1009 -59.24 39.25 33.00
N ASP A 1010 -59.22 39.29 34.33
CA ASP A 1010 -58.15 39.96 35.09
C ASP A 1010 -56.88 39.10 35.16
N THR A 1011 -57.01 37.77 35.04
CA THR A 1011 -55.89 36.82 35.08
C THR A 1011 -55.47 36.28 33.72
N GLU A 1012 -56.41 36.03 32.81
CA GLU A 1012 -56.17 35.39 31.52
C GLU A 1012 -56.51 36.35 30.37
N GLU A 1013 -55.54 36.60 29.49
CA GLU A 1013 -55.74 37.41 28.28
C GLU A 1013 -56.55 36.67 27.21
N HIS A 1014 -56.47 35.32 27.21
CA HIS A 1014 -57.13 34.44 26.26
C HIS A 1014 -57.79 33.27 26.99
N VAL A 1015 -58.97 32.87 26.52
CA VAL A 1015 -59.66 31.68 27.02
C VAL A 1015 -60.22 30.86 25.85
N GLU A 1016 -59.94 29.57 25.85
CA GLU A 1016 -60.51 28.64 24.87
C GLU A 1016 -61.83 28.08 25.39
N VAL A 1017 -62.89 28.25 24.60
CA VAL A 1017 -64.23 27.74 24.92
C VAL A 1017 -64.71 26.91 23.75
N GLN A 1018 -64.80 25.59 23.97
CA GLN A 1018 -65.19 24.60 22.95
C GLN A 1018 -64.43 24.74 21.62
N GLY A 1019 -63.10 24.87 21.65
CA GLY A 1019 -62.27 24.97 20.44
C GLY A 1019 -62.16 26.39 19.85
N ILE A 1020 -62.91 27.36 20.39
CA ILE A 1020 -62.88 28.75 19.94
C ILE A 1020 -62.07 29.59 20.93
N LEU A 1021 -61.04 30.25 20.42
CA LEU A 1021 -60.20 31.13 21.22
C LEU A 1021 -60.89 32.49 21.39
N HIS A 1022 -61.16 32.88 22.64
CA HIS A 1022 -61.74 34.17 23.01
C HIS A 1022 -60.63 35.03 23.62
N THR A 1023 -60.23 36.09 22.93
CA THR A 1023 -59.25 37.06 23.41
C THR A 1023 -59.97 38.24 24.03
N PHE A 1024 -59.67 38.57 25.28
CA PHE A 1024 -60.31 39.70 25.93
C PHE A 1024 -59.94 41.01 25.24
N ALA A 1025 -60.95 41.78 24.82
CA ALA A 1025 -60.78 43.00 24.05
C ALA A 1025 -61.24 44.27 24.79
N GLY A 1026 -62.03 44.12 25.86
CA GLY A 1026 -62.45 45.25 26.70
C GLY A 1026 -63.71 44.98 27.53
N LYS A 1027 -64.04 45.88 28.44
CA LYS A 1027 -65.20 45.78 29.36
C LYS A 1027 -66.05 47.03 29.29
N HIS A 1028 -67.37 46.88 29.31
CA HIS A 1028 -68.34 47.95 29.45
C HIS A 1028 -69.20 47.72 30.69
N VAL A 1029 -69.41 48.74 31.53
CA VAL A 1029 -70.19 48.62 32.77
C VAL A 1029 -71.40 49.53 32.70
N GLN A 1030 -72.59 48.97 32.91
CA GLN A 1030 -73.85 49.69 32.97
C GLN A 1030 -74.46 49.56 34.37
N VAL A 1031 -74.99 50.66 34.91
CA VAL A 1031 -75.64 50.70 36.22
C VAL A 1031 -77.12 50.97 36.01
N ASN A 1032 -77.99 50.13 36.55
CA ASN A 1032 -79.44 50.30 36.44
C ASN A 1032 -79.98 51.35 37.45
N GLU A 1033 -81.24 51.76 37.31
CA GLU A 1033 -81.88 52.76 38.20
C GLU A 1033 -81.99 52.30 39.67
N LEU A 1034 -81.80 51.01 39.94
CA LEU A 1034 -81.78 50.40 41.28
C LEU A 1034 -80.36 50.33 41.89
N GLY A 1035 -79.32 50.78 41.17
CA GLY A 1035 -77.93 50.81 41.64
C GLY A 1035 -77.13 49.53 41.43
N GLU A 1036 -77.68 48.53 40.74
CA GLU A 1036 -77.02 47.25 40.43
C GLU A 1036 -76.12 47.40 39.20
N ARG A 1037 -74.95 46.77 39.24
CA ARG A 1037 -73.92 46.86 38.18
C ARG A 1037 -73.96 45.61 37.30
N ALA A 1038 -74.19 45.79 36.00
CA ALA A 1038 -74.02 44.75 34.99
C ALA A 1038 -72.77 45.07 34.15
N SER A 1039 -71.89 44.09 33.95
CA SER A 1039 -70.67 44.25 33.15
C SER A 1039 -70.74 43.40 31.89
N ALA A 1040 -70.54 43.99 30.71
CA ALA A 1040 -70.37 43.29 29.45
C ALA A 1040 -68.88 43.19 29.09
N TYR A 1041 -68.36 41.98 28.95
CA TYR A 1041 -66.99 41.70 28.55
C TYR A 1041 -66.96 41.36 27.07
N LEU A 1042 -66.17 42.13 26.32
CA LEU A 1042 -66.01 42.00 24.89
C LEU A 1042 -64.83 41.07 24.60
N PHE A 1043 -65.06 40.03 23.82
CA PHE A 1043 -64.07 39.08 23.37
C PHE A 1043 -63.95 39.11 21.85
N LYS A 1044 -62.71 39.16 21.37
CA LYS A 1044 -62.37 38.85 19.99
C LYS A 1044 -62.23 37.34 19.87
N ARG A 1045 -63.17 36.73 19.17
CA ARG A 1045 -63.22 35.29 18.92
C ARG A 1045 -62.41 34.98 17.66
N THR A 1046 -61.61 33.93 17.73
CA THR A 1046 -60.94 33.32 16.58
C THR A 1046 -61.63 31.98 16.33
N VAL A 1047 -62.43 31.91 15.27
CA VAL A 1047 -63.20 30.73 14.86
C VAL A 1047 -62.58 30.11 13.60
N PRO A 1048 -62.65 28.79 13.42
CA PRO A 1048 -62.24 28.15 12.17
C PRO A 1048 -62.99 28.72 10.96
N ALA A 1049 -62.30 28.92 9.83
CA ALA A 1049 -62.88 29.47 8.60
C ALA A 1049 -62.85 28.46 7.44
N GLU A 1050 -61.70 27.81 7.23
CA GLU A 1050 -61.50 26.81 6.17
C GLU A 1050 -60.84 25.55 6.72
N TYR A 1051 -61.25 24.41 6.19
CA TYR A 1051 -60.85 23.08 6.63
C TYR A 1051 -60.25 22.25 5.50
N LEU A 1052 -59.26 21.43 5.81
CA LEU A 1052 -58.89 20.29 4.98
C LEU A 1052 -59.77 19.09 5.37
N ASN A 1053 -60.94 19.00 4.74
CA ASN A 1053 -61.90 17.92 4.93
C ASN A 1053 -61.70 16.78 3.92
N ASN A 1054 -62.53 15.74 4.01
CA ASN A 1054 -62.47 14.57 3.12
C ASN A 1054 -62.60 14.94 1.62
N THR A 1055 -63.48 15.89 1.30
CA THR A 1055 -63.74 16.31 -0.09
C THR A 1055 -62.52 17.04 -0.66
N MET A 1056 -61.96 17.98 0.08
CA MET A 1056 -60.79 18.76 -0.33
C MET A 1056 -59.52 17.89 -0.36
N SER A 1057 -59.39 16.93 0.55
CA SER A 1057 -58.27 15.97 0.53
C SER A 1057 -58.27 15.07 -0.71
N ARG A 1058 -59.45 14.70 -1.23
CA ARG A 1058 -59.58 13.94 -2.49
C ARG A 1058 -59.15 14.75 -3.71
N GLU A 1059 -59.29 16.07 -3.71
CA GLU A 1059 -58.77 16.93 -4.78
C GLU A 1059 -57.23 16.94 -4.82
N LEU A 1060 -56.58 16.63 -3.70
CA LEU A 1060 -55.12 16.57 -3.54
C LEU A 1060 -54.56 15.15 -3.64
N PHE A 1061 -55.37 14.16 -4.06
CA PHE A 1061 -55.05 12.71 -4.03
C PHE A 1061 -53.64 12.35 -4.53
N SER A 1062 -53.19 12.95 -5.64
CA SER A 1062 -51.89 12.65 -6.24
C SER A 1062 -50.68 13.12 -5.41
N LEU A 1063 -50.88 14.04 -4.47
CA LEU A 1063 -49.80 14.68 -3.70
C LEU A 1063 -49.44 13.91 -2.43
N TRP A 1064 -50.35 13.06 -1.94
CA TRP A 1064 -50.14 12.24 -0.74
C TRP A 1064 -49.26 11.01 -1.03
N ARG A 1065 -49.17 10.61 -2.30
CA ARG A 1065 -48.49 9.38 -2.73
C ARG A 1065 -47.04 9.34 -2.27
N GLU A 1066 -46.66 8.23 -1.62
CA GLU A 1066 -45.33 7.97 -1.06
C GLU A 1066 -44.85 8.98 0.00
N LYS A 1067 -45.76 9.74 0.62
CA LYS A 1067 -45.42 10.65 1.73
C LYS A 1067 -45.73 9.99 3.07
N ILE A 1068 -44.90 10.29 4.06
CA ILE A 1068 -45.22 10.08 5.47
C ILE A 1068 -45.94 11.34 5.95
N ILE A 1069 -47.15 11.20 6.48
CA ILE A 1069 -47.92 12.32 7.01
C ILE A 1069 -47.84 12.30 8.53
N VAL A 1070 -47.45 13.42 9.14
CA VAL A 1070 -47.37 13.60 10.58
C VAL A 1070 -48.30 14.74 10.98
N SER A 1071 -49.14 14.56 11.99
CA SER A 1071 -50.04 15.58 12.52
C SER A 1071 -49.81 15.77 14.02
N GLN A 1072 -49.76 17.01 14.47
CA GLN A 1072 -49.69 17.32 15.92
C GLN A 1072 -51.05 17.17 16.61
N ALA A 1073 -52.15 17.33 15.87
CA ALA A 1073 -53.52 17.23 16.41
C ALA A 1073 -54.19 15.91 16.01
N SER A 1074 -55.13 15.43 16.83
CA SER A 1074 -55.89 14.20 16.60
C SER A 1074 -56.80 14.34 15.38
N LEU A 1075 -56.72 13.43 14.42
CA LEU A 1075 -57.45 13.54 13.16
C LEU A 1075 -58.74 12.70 13.17
N PRO A 1076 -59.80 13.13 12.46
CA PRO A 1076 -60.94 12.26 12.20
C PRO A 1076 -60.51 11.00 11.44
N GLU A 1077 -60.98 9.82 11.87
CA GLU A 1077 -60.64 8.54 11.22
C GLU A 1077 -60.98 8.51 9.73
N ALA A 1078 -62.08 9.17 9.34
CA ALA A 1078 -62.48 9.28 7.95
C ALA A 1078 -61.46 10.05 7.09
N LEU A 1079 -60.75 11.03 7.66
CA LEU A 1079 -59.73 11.81 6.97
C LEU A 1079 -58.44 11.00 6.81
N ILE A 1080 -58.04 10.27 7.85
CA ILE A 1080 -56.90 9.34 7.83
C ILE A 1080 -57.11 8.29 6.73
N ALA A 1081 -58.30 7.67 6.68
CA ALA A 1081 -58.64 6.68 5.67
C ALA A 1081 -58.51 7.25 4.24
N VAL A 1082 -59.00 8.48 4.00
CA VAL A 1082 -58.90 9.14 2.68
C VAL A 1082 -57.44 9.35 2.25
N TRP A 1083 -56.54 9.72 3.17
CA TRP A 1083 -55.13 9.92 2.85
C TRP A 1083 -54.38 8.61 2.59
N LEU A 1084 -54.69 7.58 3.36
CA LEU A 1084 -54.14 6.24 3.15
C LEU A 1084 -54.62 5.63 1.83
N GLU A 1085 -55.91 5.71 1.52
CA GLU A 1085 -56.48 5.34 0.21
C GLU A 1085 -55.86 6.15 -0.94
N ALA A 1086 -55.39 7.37 -0.65
CA ALA A 1086 -54.66 8.21 -1.59
C ALA A 1086 -53.17 7.87 -1.77
N GLY A 1087 -52.67 6.83 -1.10
CA GLY A 1087 -51.31 6.33 -1.25
C GLY A 1087 -50.29 7.00 -0.34
N ALA A 1088 -50.72 7.69 0.73
CA ALA A 1088 -49.83 8.00 1.84
C ALA A 1088 -49.27 6.70 2.43
N LYS A 1089 -47.97 6.66 2.73
CA LYS A 1089 -47.34 5.44 3.29
C LYS A 1089 -47.87 5.13 4.69
N CYS A 1090 -47.98 6.17 5.51
CA CYS A 1090 -48.55 6.10 6.84
C CYS A 1090 -48.98 7.50 7.30
N VAL A 1091 -49.86 7.52 8.30
CA VAL A 1091 -50.26 8.73 9.01
C VAL A 1091 -49.91 8.56 10.48
N VAL A 1092 -49.08 9.45 11.02
CA VAL A 1092 -48.70 9.48 12.44
C VAL A 1092 -49.44 10.64 13.11
N ALA A 1093 -50.33 10.35 14.04
CA ALA A 1093 -51.15 11.35 14.73
C ALA A 1093 -51.51 10.89 16.16
N PRO A 1094 -51.86 11.82 17.08
CA PRO A 1094 -52.44 11.48 18.37
C PRO A 1094 -53.69 10.60 18.22
N GLY A 1095 -53.82 9.55 19.04
CA GLY A 1095 -55.07 8.80 19.15
C GLY A 1095 -56.12 9.57 19.97
N ASN A 1096 -57.41 9.39 19.66
CA ASN A 1096 -58.53 9.94 20.43
C ASN A 1096 -58.59 9.33 21.83
N VAL A 1097 -57.88 9.92 22.80
CA VAL A 1097 -57.98 9.57 24.22
C VAL A 1097 -58.87 10.62 24.90
N GLU A 1098 -59.93 10.16 25.59
CA GLU A 1098 -60.79 11.01 26.41
C GLU A 1098 -60.01 11.56 27.62
N GLY A 1099 -59.29 12.66 27.43
CA GLY A 1099 -58.57 13.37 28.48
C GLY A 1099 -57.89 14.62 27.93
N ARG A 1100 -57.96 15.74 28.66
CA ARG A 1100 -57.20 16.96 28.33
C ARG A 1100 -55.71 16.67 28.50
N VAL A 1101 -55.05 16.25 27.42
CA VAL A 1101 -53.60 16.11 27.33
C VAL A 1101 -53.03 17.50 27.05
N ASN A 1102 -52.54 18.16 28.10
CA ASN A 1102 -52.01 19.52 28.05
C ASN A 1102 -50.50 19.45 27.81
N VAL A 1103 -50.07 19.28 26.55
CA VAL A 1103 -48.70 18.86 26.25
C VAL A 1103 -48.11 19.63 25.08
N GLY A 1104 -47.47 20.76 25.39
CA GLY A 1104 -46.60 21.47 24.43
C GLY A 1104 -45.19 20.88 24.39
N HIS A 1105 -44.51 20.86 25.53
CA HIS A 1105 -43.08 20.49 25.62
C HIS A 1105 -42.82 19.00 25.34
N GLU A 1106 -43.66 18.08 25.82
CA GLU A 1106 -43.41 16.64 25.62
C GLU A 1106 -43.65 16.23 24.15
N GLN A 1107 -44.50 16.96 23.41
CA GLN A 1107 -44.66 16.74 21.96
C GLN A 1107 -43.42 17.14 21.18
N SER A 1108 -42.73 18.22 21.56
CA SER A 1108 -41.48 18.63 20.89
C SER A 1108 -40.36 17.61 21.07
N GLU A 1109 -40.20 17.05 22.28
CA GLU A 1109 -39.20 16.02 22.55
C GLU A 1109 -39.52 14.71 21.82
N PHE A 1110 -40.80 14.32 21.80
CA PHE A 1110 -41.26 13.17 21.03
C PHE A 1110 -40.96 13.34 19.54
N MET A 1111 -41.27 14.50 18.95
CA MET A 1111 -41.01 14.79 17.54
C MET A 1111 -39.51 14.82 17.25
N ALA A 1112 -38.68 15.39 18.12
CA ALA A 1112 -37.22 15.37 17.96
C ALA A 1112 -36.68 13.93 17.93
N ALA A 1113 -37.13 13.08 18.84
CA ALA A 1113 -36.76 11.66 18.88
C ALA A 1113 -37.25 10.89 17.65
N PHE A 1114 -38.50 11.14 17.23
CA PHE A 1114 -39.10 10.54 16.03
C PHE A 1114 -38.31 10.88 14.76
N TYR A 1115 -38.02 12.17 14.54
CA TYR A 1115 -37.25 12.61 13.36
C TYR A 1115 -35.80 12.14 13.42
N HIS A 1116 -35.20 12.05 14.61
CA HIS A 1116 -33.88 11.43 14.78
C HIS A 1116 -33.88 9.95 14.38
N ALA A 1117 -34.87 9.18 14.84
CA ALA A 1117 -34.99 7.78 14.44
C ALA A 1117 -35.24 7.63 12.93
N LEU A 1118 -36.11 8.46 12.36
CA LEU A 1118 -36.47 8.40 10.94
C LEU A 1118 -35.31 8.78 10.00
N PHE A 1119 -34.58 9.87 10.28
CA PHE A 1119 -33.55 10.40 9.36
C PHE A 1119 -32.11 10.02 9.73
N VAL A 1120 -31.81 9.80 11.01
CA VAL A 1120 -30.44 9.48 11.47
C VAL A 1120 -30.25 7.98 11.67
N VAL A 1121 -31.24 7.30 12.26
CA VAL A 1121 -31.19 5.85 12.45
C VAL A 1121 -31.64 5.11 11.19
N GLY A 1122 -32.49 5.74 10.36
CA GLY A 1122 -33.05 5.11 9.16
C GLY A 1122 -34.17 4.12 9.48
N ALA A 1123 -34.83 4.29 10.63
CA ALA A 1123 -35.97 3.48 11.03
C ALA A 1123 -37.18 3.81 10.15
N ASP A 1124 -38.06 2.83 9.91
CA ASP A 1124 -39.39 3.11 9.37
C ASP A 1124 -40.25 3.93 10.35
N ALA A 1125 -41.40 4.42 9.90
CA ALA A 1125 -42.25 5.29 10.71
C ALA A 1125 -42.79 4.61 11.98
N THR A 1126 -43.02 3.30 11.95
CA THR A 1126 -43.53 2.53 13.08
C THR A 1126 -42.44 2.37 14.14
N ALA A 1127 -41.25 1.93 13.73
CA ALA A 1127 -40.06 1.82 14.58
C ALA A 1127 -39.63 3.17 15.15
N ALA A 1128 -39.67 4.23 14.33
CA ALA A 1128 -39.38 5.59 14.77
C ALA A 1128 -40.37 6.08 15.83
N MET A 1129 -41.66 5.73 15.70
CA MET A 1129 -42.68 6.04 16.68
C MET A 1129 -42.46 5.29 18.00
N SER A 1130 -42.14 3.99 17.97
CA SER A 1130 -41.80 3.22 19.17
C SER A 1130 -40.56 3.76 19.87
N ALA A 1131 -39.51 4.13 19.12
CA ALA A 1131 -38.31 4.76 19.67
C ALA A 1131 -38.63 6.13 20.32
N ALA A 1132 -39.47 6.93 19.69
CA ALA A 1132 -39.91 8.22 20.23
C ALA A 1132 -40.74 8.07 21.52
N ALA A 1133 -41.62 7.06 21.58
CA ALA A 1133 -42.43 6.76 22.76
C ALA A 1133 -41.57 6.27 23.95
N LEU A 1134 -40.43 5.61 23.68
CA LEU A 1134 -39.46 5.27 24.74
C LEU A 1134 -38.77 6.51 25.30
N VAL A 1135 -38.45 7.49 24.46
CA VAL A 1135 -37.80 8.75 24.88
C VAL A 1135 -38.78 9.63 25.66
N GLN A 1136 -40.03 9.71 25.21
CA GLN A 1136 -41.07 10.49 25.87
C GLN A 1136 -42.36 9.68 26.06
N PRO A 1137 -42.45 8.89 27.15
CA PRO A 1137 -43.59 8.01 27.42
C PRO A 1137 -44.91 8.76 27.60
N ALA A 1138 -44.87 10.03 28.04
CA ALA A 1138 -46.07 10.84 28.18
C ALA A 1138 -46.75 11.12 26.81
N ALA A 1139 -45.99 11.04 25.72
CA ALA A 1139 -46.45 11.14 24.34
C ALA A 1139 -46.76 9.78 23.68
N ALA A 1140 -46.83 8.67 24.43
CA ALA A 1140 -47.15 7.34 23.90
C ALA A 1140 -48.61 7.20 23.38
N TYR A 1141 -49.40 8.28 23.40
CA TYR A 1141 -50.73 8.34 22.79
C TYR A 1141 -50.69 8.54 21.26
N PHE A 1142 -49.53 8.84 20.67
CA PHE A 1142 -49.38 8.83 19.21
C PHE A 1142 -49.62 7.43 18.63
N ARG A 1143 -50.20 7.38 17.43
CA ARG A 1143 -50.55 6.16 16.69
C ARG A 1143 -50.02 6.28 15.26
N CYS A 1144 -49.61 5.15 14.70
CA CYS A 1144 -49.25 5.02 13.29
C CYS A 1144 -50.40 4.31 12.59
N TYR A 1145 -51.01 4.97 11.62
CA TYR A 1145 -52.09 4.41 10.80
C TYR A 1145 -51.53 4.00 9.45
N VAL A 1146 -51.82 2.76 9.04
CA VAL A 1146 -51.34 2.16 7.79
C VAL A 1146 -52.49 1.45 7.08
N LEU A 1147 -52.38 1.28 5.77
CA LEU A 1147 -53.35 0.52 4.98
C LEU A 1147 -52.77 -0.86 4.68
N ALA A 1148 -53.34 -1.90 5.29
CA ALA A 1148 -52.94 -3.29 5.06
C ALA A 1148 -54.17 -4.11 4.65
N ASP A 1149 -54.07 -4.88 3.56
CA ASP A 1149 -55.17 -5.68 3.00
C ASP A 1149 -56.42 -4.87 2.61
N GLY A 1150 -56.26 -3.59 2.29
CA GLY A 1150 -57.38 -2.68 2.00
C GLY A 1150 -58.17 -2.25 3.23
N LEU A 1151 -57.66 -2.52 4.44
CA LEU A 1151 -58.22 -2.08 5.71
C LEU A 1151 -57.23 -1.16 6.45
N MET A 1152 -57.75 -0.11 7.06
CA MET A 1152 -56.95 0.77 7.91
C MET A 1152 -56.62 0.03 9.22
N ARG A 1153 -55.32 -0.13 9.50
CA ARG A 1153 -54.81 -0.68 10.77
C ARG A 1153 -54.17 0.43 11.58
N THR A 1154 -54.38 0.38 12.89
CA THR A 1154 -53.82 1.32 13.85
C THR A 1154 -52.75 0.60 14.66
N LEU A 1155 -51.52 1.05 14.58
CA LEU A 1155 -50.37 0.50 15.30
C LEU A 1155 -50.08 1.37 16.51
N ARG A 1156 -49.85 0.71 17.65
CA ARG A 1156 -49.45 1.39 18.88
C ARG A 1156 -47.93 1.35 19.06
N PRO A 1157 -47.34 2.33 19.76
CA PRO A 1157 -45.90 2.33 20.03
C PRO A 1157 -45.42 1.13 20.85
N ASP A 1158 -46.33 0.50 21.60
CA ASP A 1158 -46.11 -0.59 22.56
C ASP A 1158 -46.55 -1.98 22.08
N GLU A 1159 -47.10 -2.10 20.86
CA GLU A 1159 -47.46 -3.41 20.30
C GLU A 1159 -46.21 -4.15 19.77
N ASP A 1160 -46.07 -5.43 20.13
CA ASP A 1160 -44.97 -6.29 19.68
C ASP A 1160 -44.92 -6.33 18.14
N PHE A 1161 -43.70 -6.22 17.58
CA PHE A 1161 -43.42 -6.27 16.14
C PHE A 1161 -44.06 -7.50 15.47
N ASP A 1162 -45.17 -7.31 14.77
CA ASP A 1162 -45.80 -8.35 13.95
C ASP A 1162 -45.18 -8.36 12.56
N PHE A 1163 -44.15 -9.20 12.38
CA PHE A 1163 -43.43 -9.39 11.12
C PHE A 1163 -44.33 -9.68 9.90
N ALA A 1164 -45.52 -10.25 10.10
CA ALA A 1164 -46.44 -10.54 9.00
C ALA A 1164 -47.13 -9.28 8.48
N LEU A 1165 -47.27 -8.25 9.32
CA LEU A 1165 -47.91 -6.99 8.99
C LEU A 1165 -46.97 -6.02 8.25
N ASP A 1166 -45.70 -5.98 8.66
CA ASP A 1166 -44.64 -5.17 8.03
C ASP A 1166 -44.27 -5.64 6.62
N ALA A 1167 -44.48 -6.92 6.28
CA ALA A 1167 -44.26 -7.41 4.93
C ALA A 1167 -45.36 -6.97 3.93
N HIS A 1168 -46.47 -6.40 4.42
CA HIS A 1168 -47.61 -5.93 3.62
C HIS A 1168 -47.76 -4.40 3.58
N VAL A 1169 -47.21 -3.68 4.57
CA VAL A 1169 -47.14 -2.20 4.64
C VAL A 1169 -45.92 -1.70 3.87
#